data_AF-A0A969AVG8-F1
#
_entry.id   AF-A0A969AVG8-F1
#
_cell.length_a   1.000
_cell.length_b   1.000
_cell.length_c   1.000
_cell.angle_alpha   90.00
_cell.angle_beta   90.00
_cell.angle_gamma   90.00
#
_symmetry.space_group_name_H-M   'P 1'
#
loop_
_entity.id
_entity.type
_entity.pdbx_description
1 polymer ?
#
loop_
_entity_poly.entity_id
_entity_poly.type
_entity_poly.pdbx_seq_one_letter_code
_entity_poly.pdbx_strand_id
1 'polypeptide(L)'
;MIKRIHLPATFSIILMLLSGLHTISMAANCDSINAPLTSKFRFLGSWDANGKPNYLEPENDLVSSNLIKFVTTALPETVSVAENDEYFNDEVRFNTELNEASEVFLTMVHEGAGWKNTLGYYTYDINNPPSTVYDLDSMVVLFPNVSQPGTVNPGEKILLGSFPAGTGIGYFLIAKGWNEGSICIDSHIVFTDPKLNTYTTPEFRQQTILLNYEQDEKLLLCFEDNKRPAGDDDFNDAVFYITANPGAIDTTDIPKIPTAKISGDTSICDVNAPAKLKVALTGKAPWSFVITNGTETAKYEDVQVNDYVLETVLKGTITLTSVKDKNKNGIVSGEATVLNHLPTAQIEEFINGCTINDPVAKVSLTGQGPWTVAYSINGKSYSANSSADMLDIPITEEGEFALLSVTDALCSGSAEGSIEVALIPSPRAMISTEGVLCNDGVATVKVSLSGVAPFSFVYTDGSTETTVTTSESSYEFAVSETGTYSLVRVDDANCGGEVNGLAVVSDGTEDINVEIDAPASTCFGEDIALALLGETDGLAVKWTTEGQGVINNADQLNASYSPADNETGEVVFYAEVDNGCAVKTVSKKVVINEAIDASFEYSPADDILTNSTITFVPAMNSYDEYAWDFGDENTSSATLASTEYTQGGVYTVTLVVTQDGCSGEGNAELAVLSKDELYVPNAFNPTAQNPENQVVKVYGNNVDEDGFDFKIVNRWGKVMYQSNSFAEANSVGWNGVNNNNNVQQELNVYTYLLKGKFIEGEKFERTGTITQVK
;
A
#
# COMPACT_ATOMS: atom_id res chain seq x y z
N MET A 1 -5.20 59.39 21.12
CA MET A 1 -6.03 60.62 21.04
C MET A 1 -5.54 61.64 22.07
N ILE A 2 -4.62 62.52 21.67
CA ILE A 2 -4.46 63.85 22.25
C ILE A 2 -4.36 64.77 21.02
N LYS A 3 -5.44 65.54 20.76
CA LYS A 3 -5.50 66.49 19.65
C LYS A 3 -4.60 67.68 19.96
N ARG A 4 -3.50 67.87 19.22
CA ARG A 4 -2.85 69.19 19.10
C ARG A 4 -3.67 70.03 18.13
N ILE A 5 -4.09 71.19 18.60
CA ILE A 5 -4.88 72.18 17.87
C ILE A 5 -3.95 72.92 16.92
N HIS A 6 -4.28 72.94 15.62
CA HIS A 6 -3.73 73.88 14.65
C HIS A 6 -4.34 75.27 14.86
N LEU A 7 -3.50 76.28 15.00
CA LEU A 7 -3.86 77.69 14.84
C LEU A 7 -3.15 78.25 13.60
N PRO A 8 -3.81 79.06 12.75
CA PRO A 8 -3.26 79.52 11.49
C PRO A 8 -2.29 80.68 11.66
N ALA A 9 -1.29 80.73 10.77
CA ALA A 9 -0.26 81.76 10.70
C ALA A 9 -0.85 83.11 10.26
N THR A 10 -0.66 84.13 11.09
CA THR A 10 -0.62 85.53 10.65
C THR A 10 0.49 86.24 11.40
N PHE A 11 1.48 86.73 10.64
CA PHE A 11 2.46 87.76 11.01
C PHE A 11 3.21 87.56 12.34
N SER A 12 4.45 87.06 12.26
CA SER A 12 5.51 87.50 13.17
C SER A 12 6.89 87.34 12.52
N ILE A 13 7.26 88.32 11.70
CA ILE A 13 8.65 88.78 11.64
C ILE A 13 8.98 89.29 13.06
N ILE A 14 10.12 88.87 13.62
CA ILE A 14 10.63 89.12 14.98
C ILE A 14 10.12 88.10 16.01
N LEU A 15 10.89 87.02 16.27
CA LEU A 15 11.40 86.65 17.60
C LEU A 15 12.35 85.42 17.54
N MET A 16 13.61 85.62 17.14
CA MET A 16 14.76 84.80 17.59
C MET A 16 16.08 85.62 17.52
N LEU A 17 15.96 86.91 17.81
CA LEU A 17 17.06 87.74 18.26
C LEU A 17 16.65 88.24 19.64
N LEU A 18 17.52 88.07 20.63
CA LEU A 18 17.32 88.26 22.09
C LEU A 18 16.83 87.04 22.89
N SER A 19 17.67 86.01 22.96
CA SER A 19 18.04 85.42 24.26
C SER A 19 19.48 84.92 24.20
N GLY A 20 20.41 85.77 24.65
CA GLY A 20 21.81 85.43 24.88
C GLY A 20 22.70 85.50 23.64
N LEU A 21 23.22 86.70 23.33
CA LEU A 21 24.59 86.77 22.83
C LEU A 21 25.48 86.21 23.95
N HIS A 22 25.74 84.90 23.93
CA HIS A 22 26.95 84.39 24.56
C HIS A 22 28.08 84.73 23.59
N THR A 23 28.92 85.70 23.96
CA THR A 23 30.26 85.78 23.42
C THR A 23 30.99 84.52 23.86
N ILE A 24 30.87 83.45 23.06
CA ILE A 24 31.76 82.30 23.18
C ILE A 24 33.13 82.83 22.78
N SER A 25 34.08 82.84 23.72
CA SER A 25 35.41 83.34 23.45
C SER A 25 36.05 82.46 22.38
N MET A 26 36.42 83.07 21.25
CA MET A 26 37.41 82.51 20.36
C MET A 26 38.70 82.28 21.18
N ALA A 27 39.26 81.08 21.14
CA ALA A 27 40.52 80.80 21.82
C ALA A 27 41.66 81.63 21.23
N ALA A 28 42.57 82.07 22.09
CA ALA A 28 43.73 82.91 21.79
C ALA A 28 44.89 82.18 21.06
N ASN A 29 44.67 80.95 20.59
CA ASN A 29 45.72 80.07 20.04
C ASN A 29 45.49 79.65 18.57
N CYS A 30 44.61 80.32 17.84
CA CYS A 30 44.50 80.17 16.38
C CYS A 30 45.28 81.34 15.73
N ASP A 31 46.22 81.05 14.84
CA ASP A 31 47.13 82.04 14.24
C ASP A 31 46.38 83.00 13.29
N SER A 32 46.86 84.25 13.23
CA SER A 32 46.25 85.44 12.61
C SER A 32 45.15 85.23 11.54
N ILE A 33 43.90 85.55 11.90
CA ILE A 33 42.74 85.47 10.99
C ILE A 33 42.57 86.72 10.12
N ASN A 34 42.03 86.55 8.93
CA ASN A 34 41.52 87.64 8.09
C ASN A 34 40.23 88.21 8.72
N ALA A 35 40.33 89.39 9.36
CA ALA A 35 39.27 90.02 10.17
C ALA A 35 37.85 90.13 9.56
N PRO A 36 37.62 90.20 8.23
CA PRO A 36 36.27 90.34 7.69
C PRO A 36 35.38 89.09 7.84
N LEU A 37 35.96 87.89 7.71
CA LEU A 37 35.22 86.60 7.69
C LEU A 37 34.79 86.15 9.09
N THR A 38 35.59 86.44 10.12
CA THR A 38 35.29 86.07 11.52
C THR A 38 33.94 86.64 12.00
N SER A 39 33.57 87.82 11.51
CA SER A 39 32.32 88.50 11.85
C SER A 39 31.05 87.84 11.27
N LYS A 40 31.20 86.91 10.32
CA LYS A 40 30.08 86.21 9.67
C LYS A 40 29.69 84.91 10.38
N PHE A 41 30.54 84.37 11.26
CA PHE A 41 30.24 83.14 11.98
C PHE A 41 29.14 83.31 13.03
N ARG A 42 28.24 82.34 13.11
CA ARG A 42 27.14 82.23 14.08
C ARG A 42 27.10 80.81 14.64
N PHE A 43 26.50 80.64 15.81
CA PHE A 43 26.38 79.34 16.48
C PHE A 43 24.91 79.09 16.81
N LEU A 44 24.41 77.87 16.58
CA LEU A 44 23.03 77.50 16.93
C LEU A 44 22.81 77.41 18.44
N GLY A 45 23.84 77.04 19.20
CA GLY A 45 23.78 76.92 20.66
C GLY A 45 25.14 76.61 21.27
N SER A 46 25.14 76.16 22.52
CA SER A 46 26.36 75.73 23.23
C SER A 46 26.69 74.26 22.96
N TRP A 47 27.91 73.85 23.33
CA TRP A 47 28.43 72.49 23.23
C TRP A 47 29.14 72.07 24.53
N ASP A 48 29.43 70.78 24.66
CA ASP A 48 30.20 70.24 25.78
C ASP A 48 31.73 70.39 25.58
N ALA A 49 32.54 69.89 26.53
CA ALA A 49 34.01 70.01 26.45
C ALA A 49 34.66 69.30 25.25
N ASN A 50 33.95 68.37 24.60
CA ASN A 50 34.45 67.62 23.44
C ASN A 50 33.94 68.20 22.11
N GLY A 51 33.06 69.21 22.16
CA GLY A 51 32.47 69.82 20.98
C GLY A 51 31.16 69.18 20.55
N LYS A 52 30.53 68.36 21.41
CA LYS A 52 29.20 67.81 21.15
C LYS A 52 28.13 68.89 21.36
N PRO A 53 27.28 69.15 20.36
CA PRO A 53 26.17 70.10 20.47
C PRO A 53 25.17 69.76 21.60
N ASN A 54 24.73 70.77 22.35
CA ASN A 54 23.64 70.62 23.34
C ASN A 54 22.24 70.76 22.74
N TYR A 55 22.15 70.85 21.41
CA TYR A 55 20.95 71.08 20.61
C TYR A 55 20.74 69.97 19.57
N LEU A 56 21.22 68.76 19.86
CA LEU A 56 20.84 67.57 19.12
C LEU A 56 19.36 67.28 19.33
N GLU A 57 18.69 66.77 18.30
CA GLU A 57 17.33 66.28 18.40
C GLU A 57 17.28 65.10 19.39
N PRO A 58 16.21 64.99 20.21
CA PRO A 58 16.11 63.93 21.22
C PRO A 58 15.92 62.53 20.63
N GLU A 59 15.43 62.46 19.39
CA GLU A 59 15.27 61.22 18.63
C GLU A 59 16.35 61.14 17.54
N ASN A 60 17.22 60.13 17.67
CA ASN A 60 18.21 59.82 16.65
C ASN A 60 17.55 59.11 15.47
N ASP A 61 18.01 59.39 14.26
CA ASP A 61 17.61 58.60 13.11
C ASP A 61 18.35 57.24 13.09
N LEU A 62 17.73 56.23 12.47
CA LEU A 62 18.37 54.95 12.23
C LEU A 62 19.34 55.05 11.05
N VAL A 63 20.64 54.89 11.33
CA VAL A 63 21.66 54.66 10.29
C VAL A 63 21.81 53.15 10.11
N SER A 64 21.25 52.61 9.03
CA SER A 64 21.24 51.16 8.77
C SER A 64 22.64 50.64 8.41
N SER A 65 22.91 49.37 8.69
CA SER A 65 24.16 48.73 8.24
C SER A 65 24.30 48.70 6.72
N ASN A 66 23.17 48.69 6.00
CA ASN A 66 23.14 48.80 4.54
C ASN A 66 23.58 50.20 4.09
N LEU A 67 23.16 51.26 4.76
CA LEU A 67 23.61 52.62 4.49
C LEU A 67 25.10 52.80 4.81
N ILE A 68 25.60 52.24 5.91
CA ILE A 68 27.04 52.25 6.20
C ILE A 68 27.83 51.50 5.13
N LYS A 69 27.37 50.31 4.73
CA LYS A 69 27.98 49.53 3.64
C LYS A 69 27.92 50.29 2.32
N PHE A 70 26.84 51.02 2.06
CA PHE A 70 26.72 51.90 0.90
C PHE A 70 27.84 52.93 0.90
N VAL A 71 27.99 53.68 2.00
CA VAL A 71 29.00 54.74 2.13
C VAL A 71 30.39 54.17 1.94
N THR A 72 30.76 53.10 2.65
CA THR A 72 32.12 52.53 2.57
C THR A 72 32.42 51.82 1.24
N THR A 73 31.39 51.47 0.46
CA THR A 73 31.57 50.95 -0.91
C THR A 73 31.70 52.09 -1.93
N ALA A 74 30.90 53.14 -1.76
CA ALA A 74 30.86 54.29 -2.66
C ALA A 74 32.07 55.21 -2.49
N LEU A 75 32.52 55.37 -1.24
CA LEU A 75 33.58 56.25 -0.75
C LEU A 75 34.51 55.42 0.17
N PRO A 76 35.29 54.49 -0.42
CA PRO A 76 36.18 53.62 0.35
C PRO A 76 37.35 54.41 0.93
N GLU A 77 37.55 54.24 2.24
CA GLU A 77 38.64 54.85 3.00
C GLU A 77 40.02 54.70 2.32
N THR A 78 40.77 55.79 2.20
CA THR A 78 42.08 55.92 1.55
C THR A 78 42.13 55.61 0.04
N VAL A 79 40.97 55.43 -0.61
CA VAL A 79 40.87 55.10 -2.03
C VAL A 79 40.21 56.24 -2.78
N SER A 80 41.02 56.97 -3.55
CA SER A 80 40.57 58.08 -4.38
C SER A 80 39.40 57.72 -5.29
N VAL A 81 38.35 58.55 -5.22
CA VAL A 81 37.20 58.50 -6.13
C VAL A 81 37.21 59.64 -7.15
N ALA A 82 38.30 60.41 -7.22
CA ALA A 82 38.46 61.59 -8.08
C ALA A 82 38.33 61.31 -9.59
N GLU A 83 38.59 60.08 -10.02
CA GLU A 83 38.51 59.64 -11.42
C GLU A 83 37.07 59.29 -11.87
N ASN A 84 36.07 59.47 -10.99
CA ASN A 84 34.68 59.18 -11.31
C ASN A 84 33.99 60.38 -11.98
N ASP A 85 33.92 60.37 -13.32
CA ASP A 85 33.31 61.43 -14.14
C ASP A 85 31.87 61.81 -13.72
N GLU A 86 31.11 60.90 -13.09
CA GLU A 86 29.74 61.23 -12.64
C GLU A 86 29.71 62.01 -11.31
N TYR A 87 30.73 61.88 -10.46
CA TYR A 87 30.83 62.64 -9.20
C TYR A 87 31.33 64.07 -9.44
N PHE A 88 32.10 64.30 -10.51
CA PHE A 88 32.75 65.57 -10.83
C PHE A 88 32.20 66.23 -12.11
N ASN A 89 30.96 65.90 -12.49
CA ASN A 89 30.31 66.50 -13.65
C ASN A 89 29.79 67.92 -13.33
N ASP A 90 30.05 68.87 -14.24
CA ASP A 90 29.58 70.27 -14.17
C ASP A 90 28.03 70.41 -14.10
N GLU A 91 27.28 69.35 -14.43
CA GLU A 91 25.81 69.31 -14.36
C GLU A 91 25.27 68.99 -12.96
N VAL A 92 26.10 68.53 -12.03
CA VAL A 92 25.67 68.14 -10.67
C VAL A 92 25.69 69.37 -9.76
N ARG A 93 24.56 69.68 -9.10
CA ARG A 93 24.57 70.71 -8.05
C ARG A 93 25.29 70.24 -6.79
N PHE A 94 25.86 71.18 -6.05
CA PHE A 94 26.61 70.91 -4.83
C PHE A 94 25.89 71.35 -3.55
N ASN A 95 24.84 72.16 -3.70
CA ASN A 95 24.05 72.69 -2.59
C ASN A 95 22.65 72.06 -2.60
N THR A 96 21.99 72.10 -1.44
CA THR A 96 20.59 71.68 -1.31
C THR A 96 19.66 72.82 -1.68
N GLU A 97 18.68 72.57 -2.55
CA GLU A 97 17.69 73.55 -2.97
C GLU A 97 16.28 73.09 -2.55
N LEU A 98 15.52 74.00 -1.95
CA LEU A 98 14.17 73.70 -1.45
C LEU A 98 13.08 74.18 -2.42
N ASN A 99 12.26 73.25 -2.89
CA ASN A 99 11.14 73.55 -3.80
C ASN A 99 9.86 74.00 -3.07
N GLU A 100 9.76 73.74 -1.78
CA GLU A 100 8.68 74.20 -0.91
C GLU A 100 9.24 74.58 0.47
N ALA A 101 8.41 75.19 1.32
CA ALA A 101 8.85 75.56 2.66
C ALA A 101 8.97 74.33 3.57
N SER A 102 10.16 74.11 4.14
CA SER A 102 10.47 72.89 4.89
C SER A 102 11.39 73.14 6.09
N GLU A 103 11.22 72.31 7.12
CA GLU A 103 12.24 72.09 8.14
C GLU A 103 13.34 71.21 7.57
N VAL A 104 14.61 71.61 7.76
CA VAL A 104 15.76 70.86 7.24
C VAL A 104 16.59 70.33 8.39
N PHE A 105 16.96 69.06 8.30
CA PHE A 105 17.79 68.38 9.28
C PHE A 105 19.03 67.80 8.64
N LEU A 106 20.09 67.70 9.45
CA LEU A 106 21.34 67.06 9.06
C LEU A 106 21.69 65.98 10.09
N THR A 107 21.90 64.76 9.60
CA THR A 107 22.14 63.56 10.42
C THR A 107 23.52 63.01 10.15
N MET A 108 24.29 62.73 11.21
CA MET A 108 25.63 62.12 11.11
C MET A 108 25.55 60.67 10.61
N VAL A 109 26.42 60.27 9.67
CA VAL A 109 26.47 58.91 9.12
C VAL A 109 27.82 58.24 9.39
N HIS A 110 28.91 58.87 8.97
CA HIS A 110 30.26 58.31 9.03
C HIS A 110 31.33 59.41 9.05
N GLU A 111 32.51 59.11 9.56
CA GLU A 111 33.72 59.93 9.47
C GLU A 111 34.93 59.00 9.32
N GLY A 112 35.74 59.24 8.28
CA GLY A 112 37.05 58.64 8.04
C GLY A 112 38.24 59.52 8.43
N ALA A 113 38.00 60.79 8.78
CA ALA A 113 39.06 61.79 8.88
C ALA A 113 40.10 61.52 9.98
N GLY A 114 41.35 61.85 9.66
CA GLY A 114 42.43 61.96 10.65
C GLY A 114 42.42 63.27 11.43
N TRP A 115 41.67 64.29 10.97
CA TRP A 115 41.62 65.63 11.58
C TRP A 115 40.26 65.91 12.24
N LYS A 116 40.30 66.74 13.29
CA LYS A 116 39.07 67.13 14.02
C LYS A 116 38.38 68.29 13.33
N ASN A 117 37.38 67.98 12.54
CA ASN A 117 36.72 68.93 11.65
C ASN A 117 35.50 69.60 12.30
N THR A 118 35.21 70.83 11.88
CA THR A 118 33.99 71.58 12.27
C THR A 118 33.09 71.72 11.04
N LEU A 119 31.80 71.44 11.18
CA LEU A 119 30.83 71.54 10.08
C LEU A 119 29.81 72.65 10.35
N GLY A 120 29.45 73.38 9.29
CA GLY A 120 28.37 74.36 9.32
C GLY A 120 27.65 74.52 7.98
N TYR A 121 26.70 75.46 7.95
CA TYR A 121 25.92 75.79 6.76
C TYR A 121 25.79 77.30 6.54
N TYR A 122 25.43 77.67 5.32
CA TYR A 122 25.01 79.02 4.92
C TYR A 122 23.78 78.91 4.01
N THR A 123 23.02 79.99 3.92
CA THR A 123 21.83 80.07 3.07
C THR A 123 21.93 81.19 2.06
N TYR A 124 21.26 81.05 0.92
CA TYR A 124 21.15 82.05 -0.11
C TYR A 124 19.81 81.95 -0.85
N ASP A 125 19.41 82.99 -1.58
CA ASP A 125 18.29 82.93 -2.53
C ASP A 125 18.77 82.23 -3.81
N ILE A 126 18.10 81.15 -4.23
CA ILE A 126 18.50 80.39 -5.42
C ILE A 126 18.61 81.24 -6.70
N ASN A 127 17.88 82.37 -6.76
CA ASN A 127 17.93 83.28 -7.90
C ASN A 127 19.10 84.29 -7.83
N ASN A 128 19.80 84.34 -6.69
CA ASN A 128 20.96 85.19 -6.46
C ASN A 128 22.05 84.43 -5.68
N PRO A 129 22.67 83.39 -6.28
CA PRO A 129 23.69 82.59 -5.61
C PRO A 129 24.97 83.40 -5.35
N PRO A 130 25.69 83.11 -4.25
CA PRO A 130 26.92 83.82 -3.90
C PRO A 130 28.02 83.54 -4.93
N SER A 131 28.82 84.55 -5.25
CA SER A 131 29.98 84.41 -6.14
C SER A 131 31.30 84.31 -5.37
N THR A 132 31.34 84.85 -4.16
CA THR A 132 32.48 84.80 -3.25
C THR A 132 32.03 84.58 -1.80
N VAL A 133 32.93 84.12 -0.95
CA VAL A 133 32.66 83.92 0.50
C VAL A 133 32.24 85.22 1.21
N TYR A 134 32.51 86.39 0.63
CA TYR A 134 32.14 87.68 1.20
C TYR A 134 30.66 88.03 0.97
N ASP A 135 30.02 87.41 -0.03
CA ASP A 135 28.60 87.57 -0.35
C ASP A 135 27.69 86.85 0.65
N LEU A 136 28.25 85.96 1.49
CA LEU A 136 27.50 85.20 2.49
C LEU A 136 27.04 86.10 3.64
N ASP A 137 25.76 86.13 3.96
CA ASP A 137 25.25 86.93 5.09
C ASP A 137 25.72 86.40 6.45
N SER A 138 25.70 85.07 6.61
CA SER A 138 26.16 84.40 7.82
C SER A 138 26.59 82.95 7.54
N MET A 139 27.53 82.46 8.34
CA MET A 139 27.99 81.08 8.35
C MET A 139 27.67 80.47 9.72
N VAL A 140 26.72 79.54 9.77
CA VAL A 140 26.22 78.96 11.02
C VAL A 140 26.94 77.65 11.29
N VAL A 141 27.65 77.55 12.41
CA VAL A 141 28.27 76.31 12.86
C VAL A 141 27.21 75.36 13.41
N LEU A 142 27.20 74.13 12.90
CA LEU A 142 26.30 73.05 13.30
C LEU A 142 26.98 72.13 14.30
N PHE A 143 28.13 71.57 13.90
CA PHE A 143 28.91 70.62 14.68
C PHE A 143 30.28 71.23 14.95
N PRO A 144 30.55 71.67 16.21
CA PRO A 144 31.88 72.16 16.58
C PRO A 144 32.98 71.13 16.35
N ASN A 145 32.68 69.85 16.53
CA ASN A 145 33.59 68.74 16.26
C ASN A 145 32.79 67.54 15.76
N VAL A 146 33.14 67.03 14.56
CA VAL A 146 32.46 65.88 13.93
C VAL A 146 33.14 64.53 14.19
N SER A 147 34.28 64.52 14.90
CA SER A 147 35.11 63.32 14.99
C SER A 147 34.50 62.16 15.76
N GLN A 148 34.74 60.97 15.23
CA GLN A 148 34.39 59.67 15.79
C GLN A 148 35.64 58.88 16.22
N PRO A 149 35.53 58.03 17.26
CA PRO A 149 34.40 57.90 18.17
C PRO A 149 34.40 59.01 19.25
N GLY A 150 33.20 59.39 19.71
CA GLY A 150 33.05 60.06 21.01
C GLY A 150 32.58 61.52 21.01
N THR A 151 32.38 62.16 19.86
CA THR A 151 31.78 63.50 19.82
C THR A 151 30.34 63.47 19.32
N VAL A 152 30.10 62.92 18.12
CA VAL A 152 28.77 62.75 17.54
C VAL A 152 28.67 61.34 16.97
N ASN A 153 27.62 60.60 17.32
CA ASN A 153 27.43 59.22 16.87
C ASN A 153 26.59 59.18 15.57
N PRO A 154 26.75 58.14 14.73
CA PRO A 154 25.84 57.92 13.61
C PRO A 154 24.37 57.93 14.06
N GLY A 155 23.53 58.67 13.36
CA GLY A 155 22.11 58.86 13.66
C GLY A 155 21.78 60.08 14.50
N GLU A 156 22.75 60.69 15.21
CA GLU A 156 22.52 61.96 15.91
C GLU A 156 22.27 63.09 14.89
N LYS A 157 21.22 63.87 15.12
CA LYS A 157 20.66 64.82 14.14
C LYS A 157 20.48 66.21 14.72
N ILE A 158 20.62 67.23 13.87
CA ILE A 158 20.37 68.64 14.19
C ILE A 158 19.29 69.20 13.24
N LEU A 159 18.31 69.92 13.79
CA LEU A 159 17.45 70.83 13.04
C LEU A 159 18.23 72.10 12.67
N LEU A 160 18.43 72.33 11.36
CA LEU A 160 19.07 73.56 10.86
C LEU A 160 18.16 74.78 11.05
N GLY A 161 16.85 74.57 10.81
CA GLY A 161 15.81 75.58 10.84
C GLY A 161 14.68 75.28 9.87
N SER A 162 13.71 76.21 9.79
CA SER A 162 12.64 76.21 8.79
C SER A 162 12.93 77.27 7.74
N PHE A 163 12.92 76.87 6.47
CA PHE A 163 13.30 77.73 5.34
C PHE A 163 12.16 77.79 4.31
N PRO A 164 11.90 78.95 3.69
CA PRO A 164 10.90 79.06 2.64
C PRO A 164 11.38 78.42 1.33
N ALA A 165 10.43 78.12 0.43
CA ALA A 165 10.70 77.72 -0.95
C ALA A 165 11.64 78.73 -1.64
N GLY A 166 12.57 78.25 -2.47
CA GLY A 166 13.56 79.09 -3.14
C GLY A 166 14.80 79.42 -2.29
N THR A 167 14.98 78.73 -1.15
CA THR A 167 16.20 78.82 -0.35
C THR A 167 17.21 77.77 -0.82
N GLY A 168 18.43 78.22 -1.15
CA GLY A 168 19.59 77.37 -1.31
C GLY A 168 20.35 77.24 0.02
N ILE A 169 20.76 76.02 0.36
CA ILE A 169 21.52 75.69 1.56
C ILE A 169 22.84 75.08 1.11
N GLY A 170 23.93 75.82 1.31
CA GLY A 170 25.28 75.31 1.13
C GLY A 170 25.91 74.97 2.47
N TYR A 171 26.92 74.11 2.44
CA TYR A 171 27.62 73.65 3.63
C TYR A 171 29.09 74.03 3.56
N PHE A 172 29.75 74.07 4.72
CA PHE A 172 31.18 74.28 4.80
C PHE A 172 31.78 73.39 5.88
N LEU A 173 32.98 72.89 5.62
CA LEU A 173 33.78 72.15 6.57
C LEU A 173 35.08 72.92 6.82
N ILE A 174 35.41 73.08 8.10
CA ILE A 174 36.65 73.67 8.56
C ILE A 174 37.57 72.51 8.95
N ALA A 175 38.55 72.23 8.10
CA ALA A 175 39.53 71.19 8.33
C ALA A 175 40.38 71.56 9.56
N LYS A 176 40.59 70.62 10.51
CA LYS A 176 41.18 70.92 11.84
C LYS A 176 40.46 72.04 12.61
N GLY A 177 39.16 72.21 12.38
CA GLY A 177 38.36 73.26 13.00
C GLY A 177 38.24 73.15 14.51
N TRP A 178 38.49 71.98 15.12
CA TRP A 178 38.35 71.79 16.56
C TRP A 178 39.70 71.67 17.30
N ASN A 179 39.87 72.48 18.35
CA ASN A 179 41.03 72.43 19.25
C ASN A 179 40.62 72.62 20.71
N GLU A 180 40.72 71.56 21.51
CA GLU A 180 40.60 71.56 22.99
C GLU A 180 39.52 72.49 23.58
N GLY A 181 38.27 72.36 23.13
CA GLY A 181 37.13 73.12 23.65
C GLY A 181 36.74 74.34 22.81
N SER A 182 37.50 74.66 21.77
CA SER A 182 37.30 75.85 20.92
C SER A 182 37.33 75.52 19.43
N ILE A 183 36.69 76.39 18.65
CA ILE A 183 36.69 76.33 17.19
C ILE A 183 37.77 77.27 16.64
N CYS A 184 38.69 76.73 15.84
CA CYS A 184 39.67 77.48 15.08
C CYS A 184 39.18 77.71 13.64
N ILE A 185 39.05 78.98 13.26
CA ILE A 185 38.49 79.43 11.97
C ILE A 185 39.56 80.02 11.03
N ASP A 186 40.84 79.91 11.41
CA ASP A 186 42.03 80.29 10.64
C ASP A 186 42.50 79.20 9.67
N SER A 187 41.89 78.02 9.73
CA SER A 187 42.29 76.86 8.98
C SER A 187 41.64 76.77 7.59
N HIS A 188 41.91 75.67 6.91
CA HIS A 188 41.39 75.39 5.58
C HIS A 188 39.87 75.17 5.62
N ILE A 189 39.10 76.11 5.08
CA ILE A 189 37.65 75.98 4.90
C ILE A 189 37.35 75.49 3.49
N VAL A 190 36.58 74.42 3.38
CA VAL A 190 35.99 73.94 2.14
C VAL A 190 34.50 74.22 2.14
N PHE A 191 33.98 74.66 1.01
CA PHE A 191 32.57 74.91 0.77
C PHE A 191 32.05 73.88 -0.23
N THR A 192 30.77 73.55 -0.12
CA THR A 192 30.09 72.68 -1.07
C THR A 192 30.11 73.28 -2.48
N ASP A 193 29.84 74.58 -2.64
CA ASP A 193 29.96 75.28 -3.93
C ASP A 193 31.44 75.47 -4.31
N PRO A 194 31.94 74.83 -5.39
CA PRO A 194 33.32 74.93 -5.82
C PRO A 194 33.75 76.38 -6.15
N LYS A 195 32.82 77.27 -6.51
CA LYS A 195 33.13 78.68 -6.80
C LYS A 195 33.62 79.44 -5.58
N LEU A 196 33.21 79.02 -4.38
CA LEU A 196 33.62 79.63 -3.12
C LEU A 196 34.99 79.14 -2.63
N ASN A 197 35.50 78.05 -3.20
CA ASN A 197 36.79 77.50 -2.85
C ASN A 197 37.94 78.18 -3.63
N THR A 198 38.88 78.80 -2.93
CA THR A 198 39.91 79.69 -3.52
C THR A 198 41.10 78.97 -4.17
N TYR A 199 40.91 77.76 -4.70
CA TYR A 199 41.98 77.00 -5.36
C TYR A 199 42.28 77.53 -6.75
N THR A 200 43.57 77.57 -7.09
CA THR A 200 44.07 78.11 -8.36
C THR A 200 43.64 77.27 -9.56
N THR A 201 43.60 75.94 -9.41
CA THR A 201 43.18 75.01 -10.47
C THR A 201 41.69 74.67 -10.31
N PRO A 202 40.83 74.94 -11.30
CA PRO A 202 39.38 74.71 -11.19
C PRO A 202 38.97 73.29 -10.82
N GLU A 203 39.65 72.27 -11.35
CA GLU A 203 39.33 70.85 -11.13
C GLU A 203 39.46 70.40 -9.65
N PHE A 204 40.30 71.09 -8.87
CA PHE A 204 40.52 70.80 -7.43
C PHE A 204 39.60 71.62 -6.51
N ARG A 205 38.69 72.43 -7.07
CA ARG A 205 37.78 73.25 -6.26
C ARG A 205 36.64 72.46 -5.65
N GLN A 206 36.24 71.33 -6.22
CA GLN A 206 35.21 70.48 -5.66
C GLN A 206 35.80 69.67 -4.49
N GLN A 207 35.19 69.84 -3.31
CA GLN A 207 35.60 69.25 -2.02
C GLN A 207 34.43 68.50 -1.36
N THR A 208 33.37 68.26 -2.14
CA THR A 208 32.16 67.59 -1.68
C THR A 208 31.59 66.72 -2.79
N ILE A 209 31.00 65.58 -2.42
CA ILE A 209 30.17 64.75 -3.28
C ILE A 209 28.77 64.65 -2.65
N LEU A 210 27.74 64.79 -3.48
CA LEU A 210 26.36 64.45 -3.11
C LEU A 210 26.01 63.08 -3.70
N LEU A 211 25.47 62.17 -2.88
CA LEU A 211 25.04 60.83 -3.33
C LEU A 211 23.58 60.59 -2.98
N ASN A 212 22.82 60.05 -3.92
CA ASN A 212 21.43 59.65 -3.67
C ASN A 212 21.36 58.16 -3.30
N TYR A 213 21.02 57.85 -2.05
CA TYR A 213 20.72 56.51 -1.59
C TYR A 213 19.22 56.25 -1.68
N GLU A 214 18.78 55.77 -2.86
CA GLU A 214 17.37 55.59 -3.19
C GLU A 214 16.65 54.56 -2.31
N GLN A 215 17.37 53.57 -1.76
CA GLN A 215 16.75 52.51 -0.95
C GLN A 215 16.02 53.06 0.28
N ASP A 216 16.60 54.09 0.92
CA ASP A 216 16.04 54.74 2.12
C ASP A 216 15.73 56.24 1.87
N GLU A 217 15.71 56.67 0.61
CA GLU A 217 15.49 58.06 0.17
C GLU A 217 16.39 59.09 0.88
N LYS A 218 17.70 58.79 0.99
CA LYS A 218 18.67 59.68 1.67
C LYS A 218 19.57 60.40 0.68
N LEU A 219 19.67 61.73 0.83
CA LEU A 219 20.69 62.53 0.14
C LEU A 219 21.91 62.66 1.06
N LEU A 220 23.01 62.02 0.68
CA LEU A 220 24.27 62.06 1.41
C LEU A 220 25.10 63.27 1.00
N LEU A 221 25.71 63.91 1.99
CA LEU A 221 26.65 65.02 1.90
C LEU A 221 28.00 64.52 2.41
N CYS A 222 28.96 64.44 1.50
CA CYS A 222 30.24 63.76 1.73
C CYS A 222 31.39 64.74 1.49
N PHE A 223 32.21 65.01 2.51
CA PHE A 223 33.32 65.96 2.43
C PHE A 223 34.67 65.27 2.34
N GLU A 224 35.58 65.95 1.64
CA GLU A 224 37.03 65.78 1.76
C GLU A 224 37.58 66.92 2.63
N ASP A 225 38.48 66.61 3.57
CA ASP A 225 39.11 67.56 4.47
C ASP A 225 40.52 68.00 4.04
N ASN A 226 41.18 67.23 3.17
CA ASN A 226 42.48 67.57 2.62
C ASN A 226 42.36 68.42 1.37
N LYS A 227 43.39 69.24 1.15
CA LYS A 227 43.48 70.03 -0.07
C LYS A 227 43.79 69.13 -1.25
N ARG A 228 42.83 68.98 -2.17
CA ARG A 228 43.08 68.30 -3.45
C ARG A 228 44.16 69.00 -4.29
N PRO A 229 45.09 68.25 -4.92
CA PRO A 229 45.18 66.78 -5.00
C PRO A 229 46.13 66.15 -3.95
N ALA A 230 46.40 66.83 -2.83
CA ALA A 230 47.37 66.40 -1.83
C ALA A 230 46.81 65.45 -0.75
N GLY A 231 45.51 65.12 -0.83
CA GLY A 231 44.81 64.16 0.03
C GLY A 231 44.68 62.77 -0.59
N ASP A 232 43.82 61.94 0.00
CA ASP A 232 43.39 60.63 -0.51
C ASP A 232 42.17 60.71 -1.44
N ASP A 233 41.48 61.86 -1.50
CA ASP A 233 40.39 62.13 -2.45
C ASP A 233 39.25 61.10 -2.33
N ASP A 234 38.96 60.60 -1.13
CA ASP A 234 37.95 59.58 -0.89
C ASP A 234 36.59 60.15 -0.44
N PHE A 235 36.56 61.42 -0.01
CA PHE A 235 35.37 62.18 0.38
C PHE A 235 34.55 61.55 1.51
N ASN A 236 35.14 60.71 2.35
CA ASN A 236 34.44 60.10 3.49
C ASN A 236 34.82 60.74 4.85
N ASP A 237 35.65 61.80 4.83
CA ASP A 237 36.13 62.53 6.01
C ASP A 237 35.00 63.09 6.88
N ALA A 238 33.87 63.44 6.26
CA ALA A 238 32.66 63.75 7.00
C ALA A 238 31.44 63.45 6.14
N VAL A 239 30.65 62.45 6.55
CA VAL A 239 29.46 61.99 5.81
C VAL A 239 28.21 62.20 6.65
N PHE A 240 27.29 62.95 6.08
CA PHE A 240 25.97 63.24 6.65
C PHE A 240 24.88 62.88 5.64
N TYR A 241 23.64 62.75 6.08
CA TYR A 241 22.52 62.89 5.14
C TYR A 241 21.60 64.04 5.53
N ILE A 242 20.94 64.57 4.50
CA ILE A 242 20.04 65.71 4.58
C ILE A 242 18.61 65.19 4.48
N THR A 243 17.74 65.65 5.38
CA THR A 243 16.29 65.39 5.31
C THR A 243 15.51 66.69 5.39
N ALA A 244 14.38 66.76 4.68
CA ALA A 244 13.46 67.89 4.74
C ALA A 244 12.05 67.42 5.06
N ASN A 245 11.30 68.24 5.80
CA ASN A 245 9.90 67.99 6.14
C ASN A 245 9.05 69.25 5.88
N PRO A 246 8.06 69.20 4.97
CA PRO A 246 7.77 68.12 4.02
C PRO A 246 8.95 67.88 3.03
N GLY A 247 9.00 66.70 2.42
CA GLY A 247 10.12 66.17 1.60
C GLY A 247 10.40 66.96 0.31
N ALA A 248 11.03 68.11 0.48
CA ALA A 248 11.18 69.15 -0.54
C ALA A 248 12.54 69.19 -1.26
N ILE A 249 13.42 68.22 -0.99
CA ILE A 249 14.77 68.19 -1.55
C ILE A 249 14.70 67.63 -2.97
N ASP A 250 15.09 68.45 -3.93
CA ASP A 250 15.28 68.00 -5.30
C ASP A 250 16.54 67.11 -5.38
N THR A 251 16.43 65.99 -6.08
CA THR A 251 17.52 65.00 -6.27
C THR A 251 17.70 64.59 -7.73
N THR A 252 17.05 65.26 -8.69
CA THR A 252 16.98 64.79 -10.09
C THR A 252 18.31 64.71 -10.82
N ASP A 253 19.26 65.56 -10.44
CA ASP A 253 20.60 65.72 -11.02
C ASP A 253 21.70 65.05 -10.17
N ILE A 254 21.35 64.45 -9.03
CA ILE A 254 22.31 63.84 -8.12
C ILE A 254 22.65 62.42 -8.58
N PRO A 255 23.95 62.03 -8.64
CA PRO A 255 24.36 60.68 -9.01
C PRO A 255 23.69 59.58 -8.17
N LYS A 256 23.12 58.58 -8.86
CA LYS A 256 22.46 57.40 -8.26
C LYS A 256 23.37 56.19 -8.33
N ILE A 257 23.64 55.47 -7.24
CA ILE A 257 24.50 54.27 -7.31
C ILE A 257 23.66 53.04 -7.73
N PRO A 258 24.12 52.19 -8.66
CA PRO A 258 23.36 51.04 -9.09
C PRO A 258 23.26 50.03 -7.96
N THR A 259 22.15 49.32 -7.90
CA THR A 259 21.92 48.27 -6.91
C THR A 259 21.55 46.96 -7.59
N ALA A 260 21.86 45.84 -6.93
CA ALA A 260 21.36 44.52 -7.27
C ALA A 260 20.79 43.85 -6.03
N LYS A 261 19.58 43.32 -6.13
CA LYS A 261 18.93 42.55 -5.07
C LYS A 261 18.55 41.16 -5.56
N ILE A 262 19.11 40.13 -4.95
CA ILE A 262 18.75 38.73 -5.25
C ILE A 262 17.59 38.26 -4.35
N SER A 263 16.71 37.42 -4.92
CA SER A 263 15.58 36.82 -4.22
C SER A 263 15.03 35.60 -4.97
N GLY A 264 14.06 34.90 -4.37
CA GLY A 264 13.26 33.87 -5.03
C GLY A 264 13.76 32.46 -4.74
N ASP A 265 13.65 32.04 -3.48
CA ASP A 265 13.95 30.67 -3.05
C ASP A 265 13.30 29.64 -3.97
N THR A 266 14.04 28.58 -4.29
CA THR A 266 13.58 27.52 -5.19
C THR A 266 14.16 26.18 -4.81
N SER A 267 13.47 25.12 -5.21
CA SER A 267 13.99 23.76 -5.14
C SER A 267 14.18 23.17 -6.53
N ILE A 268 15.15 22.25 -6.67
CA ILE A 268 15.47 21.54 -7.91
C ILE A 268 15.70 20.06 -7.63
N CYS A 269 15.33 19.22 -8.60
CA CYS A 269 15.36 17.76 -8.48
C CYS A 269 16.66 17.14 -9.00
N ASP A 270 17.14 17.67 -10.12
CA ASP A 270 18.38 17.25 -10.76
C ASP A 270 19.49 18.18 -10.28
N VAL A 271 20.48 17.60 -9.61
CA VAL A 271 21.69 18.31 -9.14
C VAL A 271 22.37 19.11 -10.26
N ASN A 272 22.23 18.68 -11.52
CA ASN A 272 22.82 19.34 -12.68
C ASN A 272 21.88 20.36 -13.35
N ALA A 273 20.60 20.42 -12.98
CA ALA A 273 19.68 21.39 -13.55
C ALA A 273 19.91 22.80 -13.00
N PRO A 274 19.82 23.84 -13.86
CA PRO A 274 19.90 25.23 -13.42
C PRO A 274 18.64 25.62 -12.63
N ALA A 275 18.85 26.19 -11.46
CA ALA A 275 17.82 26.83 -10.64
C ALA A 275 17.54 28.25 -11.14
N LYS A 276 16.29 28.70 -11.02
CA LYS A 276 15.85 30.03 -11.45
C LYS A 276 15.61 30.94 -10.25
N LEU A 277 16.37 32.02 -10.15
CA LEU A 277 16.25 33.06 -9.14
C LEU A 277 15.91 34.40 -9.79
N LYS A 278 15.65 35.43 -8.98
CA LYS A 278 15.39 36.79 -9.46
C LYS A 278 16.46 37.75 -8.98
N VAL A 279 16.96 38.61 -9.87
CA VAL A 279 17.87 39.71 -9.54
C VAL A 279 17.25 41.02 -10.03
N ALA A 280 16.89 41.90 -9.09
CA ALA A 280 16.38 43.23 -9.40
C ALA A 280 17.53 44.24 -9.42
N LEU A 281 17.69 44.97 -10.52
CA LEU A 281 18.80 45.87 -10.82
C LEU A 281 18.32 47.33 -10.98
N THR A 282 19.13 48.27 -10.51
CA THR A 282 18.97 49.71 -10.75
C THR A 282 20.24 50.31 -11.37
N GLY A 283 20.13 51.50 -11.97
CA GLY A 283 21.24 52.15 -12.68
C GLY A 283 21.11 52.08 -14.20
N LYS A 284 22.23 52.09 -14.94
CA LYS A 284 22.25 52.10 -16.40
C LYS A 284 22.85 50.82 -16.98
N ALA A 285 22.06 50.09 -17.78
CA ALA A 285 22.54 48.94 -18.54
C ALA A 285 23.76 49.27 -19.42
N PRO A 286 24.66 48.30 -19.70
CA PRO A 286 24.66 46.91 -19.21
C PRO A 286 25.09 46.77 -17.75
N TRP A 287 24.58 45.75 -17.06
CA TRP A 287 25.11 45.33 -15.75
C TRP A 287 25.99 44.09 -15.85
N SER A 288 26.94 44.01 -14.92
CA SER A 288 27.65 42.79 -14.56
C SER A 288 27.54 42.58 -13.06
N PHE A 289 27.39 41.33 -12.61
CA PHE A 289 27.34 41.00 -11.19
C PHE A 289 27.90 39.61 -10.93
N VAL A 290 28.26 39.35 -9.67
CA VAL A 290 28.80 38.06 -9.21
C VAL A 290 27.92 37.53 -8.09
N ILE A 291 27.59 36.24 -8.16
CA ILE A 291 26.91 35.50 -7.08
C ILE A 291 27.85 34.49 -6.45
N THR A 292 27.54 34.08 -5.22
CA THR A 292 28.24 33.01 -4.50
C THR A 292 27.29 32.21 -3.62
N ASN A 293 27.63 30.94 -3.36
CA ASN A 293 27.04 30.12 -2.29
C ASN A 293 27.95 29.98 -1.05
N GLY A 294 28.99 30.80 -0.94
CA GLY A 294 30.00 30.75 0.12
C GLY A 294 31.25 29.94 -0.25
N THR A 295 31.16 28.97 -1.17
CA THR A 295 32.31 28.17 -1.62
C THR A 295 32.66 28.40 -3.09
N GLU A 296 31.66 28.63 -3.93
CA GLU A 296 31.81 28.80 -5.38
C GLU A 296 31.21 30.15 -5.81
N THR A 297 31.64 30.66 -6.97
CA THR A 297 31.18 31.94 -7.52
C THR A 297 30.81 31.81 -8.99
N ALA A 298 29.79 32.54 -9.44
CA ALA A 298 29.43 32.65 -10.85
C ALA A 298 29.27 34.13 -11.26
N LYS A 299 29.78 34.49 -12.44
CA LYS A 299 29.77 35.85 -12.98
C LYS A 299 28.78 35.97 -14.13
N TYR A 300 28.04 37.07 -14.15
CA TYR A 300 27.09 37.44 -15.17
C TYR A 300 27.49 38.80 -15.75
N GLU A 301 27.51 38.93 -17.06
CA GLU A 301 27.93 40.14 -17.79
C GLU A 301 26.88 40.50 -18.84
N ASP A 302 26.92 41.74 -19.33
CA ASP A 302 26.06 42.26 -20.40
C ASP A 302 24.55 42.14 -20.15
N VAL A 303 24.13 42.18 -18.88
CA VAL A 303 22.71 42.13 -18.51
C VAL A 303 22.02 43.43 -18.93
N GLN A 304 20.91 43.33 -19.67
CA GLN A 304 20.23 44.49 -20.29
C GLN A 304 18.90 44.89 -19.63
N VAL A 305 18.40 44.06 -18.71
CA VAL A 305 17.07 44.22 -18.10
C VAL A 305 17.21 44.43 -16.59
N ASN A 306 16.33 45.25 -16.04
CA ASN A 306 16.32 45.54 -14.60
C ASN A 306 15.87 44.32 -13.79
N ASP A 307 14.83 43.60 -14.23
CA ASP A 307 14.36 42.38 -13.58
C ASP A 307 14.92 41.15 -14.30
N TYR A 308 16.08 40.69 -13.85
CA TYR A 308 16.79 39.58 -14.47
C TYR A 308 16.40 38.24 -13.86
N VAL A 309 16.02 37.28 -14.71
CA VAL A 309 15.82 35.88 -14.30
C VAL A 309 17.17 35.18 -14.34
N LEU A 310 17.70 34.91 -13.16
CA LEU A 310 19.01 34.30 -12.96
C LEU A 310 18.92 32.78 -13.06
N GLU A 311 19.60 32.18 -14.02
CA GLU A 311 19.81 30.73 -14.09
C GLU A 311 21.17 30.37 -13.49
N THR A 312 21.19 29.53 -12.44
CA THR A 312 22.41 29.13 -11.72
C THR A 312 22.42 27.66 -11.34
N VAL A 313 23.57 27.02 -11.41
CA VAL A 313 23.78 25.64 -10.90
C VAL A 313 24.22 25.62 -9.44
N LEU A 314 24.56 26.76 -8.86
CA LEU A 314 24.96 26.86 -7.45
C LEU A 314 23.79 26.45 -6.54
N LYS A 315 24.10 25.69 -5.48
CA LYS A 315 23.14 25.20 -4.48
C LYS A 315 23.43 25.79 -3.10
N GLY A 316 22.44 25.77 -2.22
CA GLY A 316 22.51 26.38 -0.88
C GLY A 316 22.07 27.84 -0.88
N THR A 317 22.52 28.60 0.12
CA THR A 317 22.22 30.04 0.23
C THR A 317 23.06 30.83 -0.76
N ILE A 318 22.40 31.47 -1.72
CA ILE A 318 22.99 32.28 -2.79
C ILE A 318 22.91 33.75 -2.42
N THR A 319 24.05 34.44 -2.46
CA THR A 319 24.16 35.89 -2.25
C THR A 319 24.92 36.53 -3.40
N LEU A 320 24.67 37.83 -3.63
CA LEU A 320 25.45 38.64 -4.55
C LEU A 320 26.70 39.20 -3.83
N THR A 321 27.84 39.23 -4.52
CA THR A 321 29.10 39.78 -3.99
C THR A 321 29.50 41.11 -4.62
N SER A 322 29.11 41.34 -5.89
CA SER A 322 29.32 42.62 -6.56
C SER A 322 28.27 42.85 -7.63
N VAL A 323 28.02 44.13 -7.92
CA VAL A 323 27.31 44.58 -9.11
C VAL A 323 28.06 45.78 -9.67
N LYS A 324 28.10 45.91 -10.99
CA LYS A 324 28.58 47.06 -11.72
C LYS A 324 27.63 47.33 -12.87
N ASP A 325 27.16 48.56 -13.02
CA ASP A 325 26.41 48.97 -14.20
C ASP A 325 27.37 49.41 -15.32
N LYS A 326 26.90 50.10 -16.36
CA LYS A 326 27.75 50.56 -17.46
C LYS A 326 28.96 51.38 -16.99
N ASN A 327 28.78 52.16 -15.93
CA ASN A 327 29.69 53.23 -15.56
C ASN A 327 30.35 52.99 -14.20
N LYS A 328 29.68 52.33 -13.25
CA LYS A 328 30.08 52.33 -11.83
C LYS A 328 29.79 51.03 -11.10
N ASN A 329 30.59 50.76 -10.09
CA ASN A 329 30.30 49.72 -9.11
C ASN A 329 29.05 50.12 -8.31
N GLY A 330 28.33 49.11 -7.88
CA GLY A 330 27.10 49.27 -7.13
C GLY A 330 27.04 48.36 -5.92
N ILE A 331 25.87 48.34 -5.31
CA ILE A 331 25.66 47.67 -4.03
C ILE A 331 24.73 46.49 -4.19
N VAL A 332 25.10 45.42 -3.51
CA VAL A 332 24.40 44.15 -3.54
C VAL A 332 23.65 43.89 -2.24
N SER A 333 22.47 43.29 -2.34
CA SER A 333 21.64 42.92 -1.20
C SER A 333 20.78 41.68 -1.49
N GLY A 334 20.12 41.16 -0.46
CA GLY A 334 19.25 40.00 -0.55
C GLY A 334 19.99 38.66 -0.51
N GLU A 335 19.20 37.61 -0.35
CA GLU A 335 19.63 36.21 -0.36
C GLU A 335 18.53 35.37 -1.03
N ALA A 336 18.91 34.24 -1.61
CA ALA A 336 17.96 33.25 -2.09
C ALA A 336 18.51 31.84 -1.86
N THR A 337 17.67 30.89 -1.50
CA THR A 337 18.08 29.51 -1.23
C THR A 337 17.72 28.59 -2.40
N VAL A 338 18.70 27.82 -2.88
CA VAL A 338 18.49 26.74 -3.85
C VAL A 338 18.63 25.40 -3.13
N LEU A 339 17.51 24.77 -2.82
CA LEU A 339 17.48 23.44 -2.19
C LEU A 339 17.50 22.34 -3.24
N ASN A 340 18.32 21.32 -3.01
CA ASN A 340 18.27 20.08 -3.79
C ASN A 340 17.52 19.05 -2.97
N HIS A 341 16.32 18.65 -3.39
CA HIS A 341 15.54 17.62 -2.69
C HIS A 341 14.95 16.61 -3.68
N LEU A 342 15.00 15.34 -3.28
CA LEU A 342 14.26 14.25 -3.90
C LEU A 342 13.27 13.75 -2.84
N PRO A 343 11.98 13.61 -3.15
CA PRO A 343 11.03 13.08 -2.17
C PRO A 343 11.36 11.61 -1.87
N THR A 344 11.19 11.20 -0.62
CA THR A 344 11.30 9.78 -0.23
C THR A 344 10.00 9.31 0.41
N ALA A 345 9.66 8.04 0.21
CA ALA A 345 8.57 7.37 0.91
C ALA A 345 9.08 6.10 1.59
N GLN A 346 8.80 5.92 2.87
CA GLN A 346 9.26 4.76 3.63
C GLN A 346 8.15 4.23 4.53
N ILE A 347 8.01 2.91 4.64
CA ILE A 347 7.10 2.29 5.61
C ILE A 347 7.71 2.46 7.02
N GLU A 348 7.04 3.19 7.91
CA GLU A 348 7.46 3.39 9.30
C GLU A 348 6.87 2.33 10.23
N GLU A 349 5.57 2.07 10.05
CA GLU A 349 4.79 1.20 10.91
C GLU A 349 3.79 0.43 10.07
N PHE A 350 3.60 -0.84 10.42
CA PHE A 350 2.53 -1.66 9.89
C PHE A 350 1.60 -2.10 11.01
N ILE A 351 0.33 -1.75 10.90
CA ILE A 351 -0.70 -2.17 11.84
C ILE A 351 -1.36 -3.40 11.22
N ASN A 352 -1.20 -4.56 11.88
CA ASN A 352 -1.92 -5.79 11.51
C ASN A 352 -3.41 -5.66 11.85
N GLY A 353 -4.22 -6.42 11.13
CA GLY A 353 -5.67 -6.37 11.22
C GLY A 353 -6.32 -7.74 11.41
N CYS A 354 -7.45 -7.78 12.11
CA CYS A 354 -8.26 -8.98 12.31
C CYS A 354 -9.22 -9.23 11.14
N THR A 355 -9.61 -8.15 10.46
CA THR A 355 -10.45 -8.16 9.28
C THR A 355 -9.73 -7.47 8.14
N ILE A 356 -10.21 -7.68 6.92
CA ILE A 356 -9.61 -7.13 5.70
C ILE A 356 -9.58 -5.59 5.62
N ASN A 357 -10.26 -4.88 6.52
CA ASN A 357 -10.28 -3.42 6.56
C ASN A 357 -9.35 -2.82 7.62
N ASP A 358 -8.77 -3.65 8.47
CA ASP A 358 -7.97 -3.22 9.61
C ASP A 358 -6.48 -2.98 9.29
N PRO A 359 -5.83 -3.71 8.34
CA PRO A 359 -4.41 -3.50 8.10
C PRO A 359 -4.12 -2.15 7.47
N VAL A 360 -3.20 -1.39 8.06
CA VAL A 360 -2.78 -0.06 7.58
C VAL A 360 -1.26 0.03 7.57
N ALA A 361 -0.69 0.41 6.43
CA ALA A 361 0.71 0.81 6.32
C ALA A 361 0.82 2.32 6.53
N LYS A 362 1.61 2.73 7.53
CA LYS A 362 1.96 4.13 7.75
C LYS A 362 3.25 4.46 7.04
N VAL A 363 3.16 5.39 6.10
CA VAL A 363 4.25 5.77 5.20
C VAL A 363 4.73 7.17 5.54
N SER A 364 5.99 7.32 5.95
CA SER A 364 6.62 8.63 6.10
C SER A 364 7.02 9.19 4.74
N LEU A 365 6.84 10.49 4.57
CA LEU A 365 7.11 11.22 3.34
C LEU A 365 8.06 12.38 3.61
N THR A 366 9.10 12.49 2.79
CA THR A 366 10.03 13.65 2.80
C THR A 366 9.97 14.39 1.47
N GLY A 367 10.46 15.63 1.44
CA GLY A 367 10.40 16.51 0.26
C GLY A 367 9.36 17.63 0.41
N GLN A 368 8.83 18.15 -0.69
CA GLN A 368 7.88 19.26 -0.67
C GLN A 368 6.50 18.81 -1.14
N GLY A 369 5.58 18.58 -0.21
CA GLY A 369 4.21 18.21 -0.53
C GLY A 369 3.47 19.21 -1.43
N PRO A 370 2.37 18.80 -2.10
CA PRO A 370 1.72 17.49 -1.97
C PRO A 370 2.48 16.35 -2.68
N TRP A 371 2.39 15.16 -2.11
CA TRP A 371 2.99 13.93 -2.62
C TRP A 371 1.96 13.02 -3.29
N THR A 372 2.40 12.29 -4.30
CA THR A 372 1.74 11.14 -4.91
C THR A 372 2.64 9.93 -4.74
N VAL A 373 2.17 8.93 -3.99
CA VAL A 373 2.87 7.67 -3.71
C VAL A 373 2.26 6.57 -4.57
N ALA A 374 3.09 5.87 -5.35
CA ALA A 374 2.70 4.65 -6.06
C ALA A 374 3.11 3.42 -5.24
N TYR A 375 2.24 2.42 -5.16
CA TYR A 375 2.45 1.19 -4.39
C TYR A 375 1.79 0.00 -5.12
N SER A 376 2.12 -1.24 -4.72
CA SER A 376 1.45 -2.44 -5.21
C SER A 376 0.95 -3.33 -4.09
N ILE A 377 -0.16 -4.02 -4.36
CA ILE A 377 -0.67 -5.14 -3.57
C ILE A 377 -0.73 -6.34 -4.52
N ASN A 378 -0.01 -7.43 -4.22
CA ASN A 378 0.07 -8.63 -5.06
C ASN A 378 0.45 -8.34 -6.52
N GLY A 379 1.37 -7.38 -6.73
CA GLY A 379 1.82 -6.96 -8.06
C GLY A 379 0.85 -6.06 -8.84
N LYS A 380 -0.34 -5.75 -8.31
CA LYS A 380 -1.26 -4.77 -8.89
C LYS A 380 -0.96 -3.37 -8.35
N SER A 381 -0.75 -2.41 -9.24
CA SER A 381 -0.35 -1.03 -8.87
C SER A 381 -1.54 -0.15 -8.49
N TYR A 382 -1.31 0.71 -7.50
CA TYR A 382 -2.22 1.72 -6.98
C TYR A 382 -1.46 3.04 -6.73
N SER A 383 -2.20 4.11 -6.43
CA SER A 383 -1.63 5.42 -6.10
C SER A 383 -2.44 6.13 -5.03
N ALA A 384 -1.77 6.81 -4.10
CA ALA A 384 -2.38 7.63 -3.07
C ALA A 384 -1.72 9.02 -3.01
N ASN A 385 -2.49 10.05 -2.66
CA ASN A 385 -2.00 11.41 -2.53
C ASN A 385 -2.00 11.84 -1.06
N SER A 386 -0.99 12.60 -0.65
CA SER A 386 -0.94 13.20 0.70
C SER A 386 -0.47 14.65 0.64
N SER A 387 -1.00 15.48 1.52
CA SER A 387 -0.43 16.80 1.85
C SER A 387 0.23 16.81 3.22
N ALA A 388 0.15 15.71 3.97
CA ALA A 388 0.85 15.49 5.23
C ALA A 388 2.11 14.65 5.00
N ASP A 389 3.09 14.81 5.87
CA ASP A 389 4.35 14.06 5.91
C ASP A 389 4.18 12.60 6.37
N MET A 390 2.96 12.21 6.75
CA MET A 390 2.56 10.84 7.04
C MET A 390 1.33 10.47 6.20
N LEU A 391 1.35 9.29 5.59
CA LEU A 391 0.27 8.75 4.80
C LEU A 391 -0.13 7.36 5.30
N ASP A 392 -1.39 7.20 5.67
CA ASP A 392 -1.98 5.93 6.03
C ASP A 392 -2.59 5.26 4.77
N ILE A 393 -2.09 4.08 4.42
CA ILE A 393 -2.59 3.28 3.29
C ILE A 393 -3.32 2.05 3.82
N PRO A 394 -4.66 1.98 3.72
CA PRO A 394 -5.40 0.78 4.07
C PRO A 394 -5.11 -0.33 3.07
N ILE A 395 -4.84 -1.53 3.56
CA ILE A 395 -4.57 -2.71 2.75
C ILE A 395 -5.78 -3.64 2.82
N THR A 396 -6.42 -3.82 1.67
CA THR A 396 -7.73 -4.50 1.57
C THR A 396 -7.64 -5.94 1.09
N GLU A 397 -6.45 -6.54 1.03
CA GLU A 397 -6.23 -7.93 0.59
C GLU A 397 -4.94 -8.49 1.23
N GLU A 398 -4.88 -9.80 1.49
CA GLU A 398 -3.65 -10.47 1.96
C GLU A 398 -2.59 -10.55 0.86
N GLY A 399 -1.31 -10.63 1.23
CA GLY A 399 -0.18 -10.84 0.34
C GLY A 399 0.84 -9.70 0.33
N GLU A 400 1.61 -9.55 -0.75
CA GLU A 400 2.76 -8.63 -0.78
C GLU A 400 2.32 -7.18 -1.03
N PHE A 401 2.56 -6.30 -0.04
CA PHE A 401 2.50 -4.85 -0.19
C PHE A 401 3.92 -4.30 -0.42
N ALA A 402 4.09 -3.46 -1.44
CA ALA A 402 5.37 -2.81 -1.72
C ALA A 402 5.19 -1.38 -2.18
N LEU A 403 6.05 -0.47 -1.70
CA LEU A 403 6.14 0.87 -2.25
C LEU A 403 6.92 0.84 -3.58
N LEU A 404 6.47 1.63 -4.56
CA LEU A 404 7.07 1.66 -5.91
C LEU A 404 7.80 2.96 -6.19
N SER A 405 7.15 4.10 -5.93
CA SER A 405 7.74 5.42 -6.13
C SER A 405 6.99 6.50 -5.35
N VAL A 406 7.63 7.65 -5.20
CA VAL A 406 7.00 8.87 -4.70
C VAL A 406 7.31 10.01 -5.64
N THR A 407 6.32 10.86 -5.85
CA THR A 407 6.42 12.09 -6.62
C THR A 407 5.88 13.22 -5.79
N ASP A 408 6.46 14.40 -5.90
CA ASP A 408 5.90 15.63 -5.38
C ASP A 408 5.57 16.61 -6.52
N ALA A 409 5.27 17.87 -6.21
CA ALA A 409 4.92 18.87 -7.22
C ALA A 409 6.05 19.16 -8.24
N LEU A 410 7.27 18.76 -7.94
CA LEU A 410 8.48 19.11 -8.70
C LEU A 410 9.23 17.87 -9.21
N CYS A 411 9.32 16.83 -8.38
CA CYS A 411 10.29 15.75 -8.52
C CYS A 411 9.68 14.37 -8.37
N SER A 412 10.25 13.37 -9.05
CA SER A 412 10.11 11.95 -8.68
C SER A 412 11.31 11.52 -7.86
N GLY A 413 11.07 10.82 -6.76
CA GLY A 413 12.11 10.25 -5.92
C GLY A 413 11.88 8.76 -5.62
N SER A 414 12.52 8.25 -4.57
CA SER A 414 12.56 6.82 -4.26
C SER A 414 11.55 6.45 -3.19
N ALA A 415 10.96 5.26 -3.32
CA ALA A 415 10.16 4.66 -2.26
C ALA A 415 10.76 3.32 -1.87
N GLU A 416 10.85 3.06 -0.57
CA GLU A 416 11.48 1.85 -0.02
C GLU A 416 10.58 1.20 1.03
N GLY A 417 10.47 -0.12 0.96
CA GLY A 417 9.72 -0.93 1.90
C GLY A 417 8.75 -1.88 1.20
N SER A 418 8.81 -3.14 1.62
CA SER A 418 7.78 -4.14 1.33
C SER A 418 7.47 -4.93 2.59
N ILE A 419 6.23 -5.41 2.68
CA ILE A 419 5.76 -6.25 3.78
C ILE A 419 4.78 -7.29 3.25
N GLU A 420 4.86 -8.49 3.83
CA GLU A 420 3.88 -9.55 3.59
C GLU A 420 2.73 -9.40 4.58
N VAL A 421 1.54 -9.19 4.05
CA VAL A 421 0.32 -8.92 4.82
C VAL A 421 -0.43 -10.23 5.04
N ALA A 422 -0.58 -10.62 6.29
CA ALA A 422 -1.39 -11.76 6.72
C ALA A 422 -2.42 -11.30 7.76
N LEU A 423 -3.66 -11.80 7.69
CA LEU A 423 -4.67 -11.51 8.70
C LEU A 423 -4.40 -12.28 9.99
N ILE A 424 -4.75 -11.69 11.13
CA ILE A 424 -4.71 -12.38 12.41
C ILE A 424 -5.97 -13.25 12.53
N PRO A 425 -5.86 -14.58 12.77
CA PRO A 425 -7.03 -15.44 12.91
C PRO A 425 -7.90 -15.02 14.12
N SER A 426 -9.20 -14.83 13.90
CA SER A 426 -10.15 -14.52 14.97
C SER A 426 -10.32 -15.71 15.94
N PRO A 427 -10.48 -15.46 17.26
CA PRO A 427 -10.69 -16.53 18.22
C PRO A 427 -12.07 -17.19 18.07
N ARG A 428 -12.23 -18.38 18.64
CA ARG A 428 -13.52 -19.06 18.76
C ARG A 428 -13.72 -19.60 20.16
N ALA A 429 -14.93 -19.45 20.68
CA ALA A 429 -15.36 -20.04 21.94
C ALA A 429 -16.57 -20.96 21.75
N MET A 430 -16.57 -22.10 22.41
CA MET A 430 -17.69 -23.05 22.41
C MET A 430 -18.09 -23.39 23.84
N ILE A 431 -19.38 -23.30 24.17
CA ILE A 431 -19.94 -23.64 25.49
C ILE A 431 -20.74 -24.94 25.45
N SER A 432 -20.55 -25.77 26.47
CA SER A 432 -21.25 -27.05 26.68
C SER A 432 -21.44 -27.36 28.16
N THR A 433 -22.41 -28.21 28.50
CA THR A 433 -22.60 -28.72 29.87
C THR A 433 -22.00 -30.12 30.00
N GLU A 434 -21.47 -30.46 31.17
CA GLU A 434 -21.18 -31.83 31.59
C GLU A 434 -22.09 -32.18 32.79
N GLY A 435 -23.25 -32.78 32.51
CA GLY A 435 -24.16 -33.33 33.52
C GLY A 435 -25.45 -32.55 33.79
N VAL A 436 -26.28 -33.12 34.67
CA VAL A 436 -27.57 -32.59 35.16
C VAL A 436 -27.49 -32.33 36.66
N LEU A 437 -28.42 -31.55 37.22
CA LEU A 437 -28.51 -31.34 38.66
C LEU A 437 -29.21 -32.53 39.34
N CYS A 438 -28.52 -33.20 40.28
CA CYS A 438 -29.08 -34.29 41.08
C CYS A 438 -29.17 -33.90 42.56
N ASN A 439 -30.37 -33.92 43.16
CA ASN A 439 -30.63 -33.79 44.61
C ASN A 439 -29.68 -32.82 45.36
N ASP A 440 -29.82 -31.51 45.14
CA ASP A 440 -29.00 -30.43 45.74
C ASP A 440 -27.52 -30.39 45.30
N GLY A 441 -27.15 -31.05 44.20
CA GLY A 441 -25.81 -31.04 43.61
C GLY A 441 -25.46 -29.76 42.82
N VAL A 442 -24.26 -29.75 42.25
CA VAL A 442 -23.80 -28.72 41.29
C VAL A 442 -23.46 -29.39 39.95
N ALA A 443 -23.87 -28.78 38.84
CA ALA A 443 -23.48 -29.18 37.48
C ALA A 443 -22.28 -28.34 37.01
N THR A 444 -21.48 -28.86 36.07
CA THR A 444 -20.31 -28.15 35.54
C THR A 444 -20.56 -27.70 34.10
N VAL A 445 -20.35 -26.42 33.82
CA VAL A 445 -20.39 -25.84 32.47
C VAL A 445 -18.96 -25.57 32.02
N LYS A 446 -18.66 -25.94 30.77
CA LYS A 446 -17.33 -25.86 30.16
C LYS A 446 -17.35 -24.95 28.95
N VAL A 447 -16.32 -24.12 28.82
CA VAL A 447 -16.04 -23.27 27.66
C VAL A 447 -14.69 -23.67 27.07
N SER A 448 -14.67 -24.05 25.80
CA SER A 448 -13.45 -24.35 25.03
C SER A 448 -13.08 -23.16 24.15
N LEU A 449 -11.80 -22.79 24.12
CA LEU A 449 -11.28 -21.59 23.48
C LEU A 449 -10.19 -21.94 22.46
N SER A 450 -10.20 -21.25 21.32
CA SER A 450 -9.15 -21.32 20.30
C SER A 450 -8.79 -19.91 19.80
N GLY A 451 -7.53 -19.68 19.44
CA GLY A 451 -6.98 -18.36 19.11
C GLY A 451 -5.70 -18.09 19.89
N VAL A 452 -5.35 -16.81 20.09
CA VAL A 452 -4.12 -16.38 20.75
C VAL A 452 -4.41 -15.84 22.15
N ALA A 453 -4.04 -16.60 23.18
CA ALA A 453 -4.18 -16.17 24.58
C ALA A 453 -3.46 -14.82 24.87
N PRO A 454 -3.94 -14.01 25.83
CA PRO A 454 -5.08 -14.26 26.71
C PRO A 454 -6.44 -14.06 26.04
N PHE A 455 -7.41 -14.89 26.42
CA PHE A 455 -8.80 -14.82 26.00
C PHE A 455 -9.64 -14.00 27.00
N SER A 456 -10.66 -13.31 26.49
CA SER A 456 -11.70 -12.63 27.25
C SER A 456 -13.06 -13.00 26.65
N PHE A 457 -13.93 -13.67 27.39
CA PHE A 457 -15.26 -14.02 26.88
C PHE A 457 -16.35 -13.65 27.88
N VAL A 458 -17.57 -13.51 27.38
CA VAL A 458 -18.77 -13.23 28.18
C VAL A 458 -19.76 -14.36 27.98
N TYR A 459 -20.30 -14.90 29.08
CA TYR A 459 -21.41 -15.85 29.06
C TYR A 459 -22.58 -15.32 29.89
N THR A 460 -23.80 -15.80 29.62
CA THR A 460 -25.02 -15.43 30.35
C THR A 460 -25.86 -16.65 30.68
N ASP A 461 -26.58 -16.60 31.81
CA ASP A 461 -27.65 -17.54 32.21
C ASP A 461 -29.04 -17.11 31.69
N GLY A 462 -29.10 -16.12 30.80
CA GLY A 462 -30.32 -15.50 30.30
C GLY A 462 -30.80 -14.28 31.10
N SER A 463 -30.19 -14.00 32.26
CA SER A 463 -30.51 -12.84 33.13
C SER A 463 -29.28 -11.99 33.47
N THR A 464 -28.13 -12.62 33.71
CA THR A 464 -26.89 -11.99 34.15
C THR A 464 -25.76 -12.32 33.18
N GLU A 465 -24.95 -11.33 32.80
CA GLU A 465 -23.73 -11.54 32.02
C GLU A 465 -22.50 -11.59 32.93
N THR A 466 -21.63 -12.57 32.72
CA THR A 466 -20.36 -12.74 33.45
C THR A 466 -19.20 -12.69 32.47
N THR A 467 -18.19 -11.86 32.77
CA THR A 467 -16.96 -11.73 31.97
C THR A 467 -15.83 -12.55 32.60
N VAL A 468 -15.12 -13.32 31.79
CA VAL A 468 -14.00 -14.17 32.20
C VAL A 468 -12.78 -13.85 31.34
N THR A 469 -11.61 -13.72 31.97
CA THR A 469 -10.31 -13.63 31.29
C THR A 469 -9.44 -14.81 31.68
N THR A 470 -8.86 -15.50 30.70
CA THR A 470 -8.01 -16.69 30.92
C THR A 470 -6.93 -16.81 29.86
N SER A 471 -5.78 -17.39 30.21
CA SER A 471 -4.75 -17.77 29.24
C SER A 471 -4.83 -19.24 28.82
N GLU A 472 -5.71 -20.01 29.46
CA GLU A 472 -5.94 -21.41 29.17
C GLU A 472 -6.92 -21.57 27.99
N SER A 473 -6.78 -22.63 27.21
CA SER A 473 -7.69 -22.96 26.11
C SER A 473 -9.02 -23.57 26.58
N SER A 474 -9.26 -23.64 27.89
CA SER A 474 -10.53 -24.09 28.47
C SER A 474 -10.81 -23.41 29.80
N TYR A 475 -12.10 -23.27 30.13
CA TYR A 475 -12.57 -22.74 31.40
C TYR A 475 -13.82 -23.50 31.86
N GLU A 476 -13.88 -23.84 33.14
CA GLU A 476 -14.99 -24.60 33.75
C GLU A 476 -15.53 -23.84 34.97
N PHE A 477 -16.86 -23.85 35.13
CA PHE A 477 -17.53 -23.26 36.30
C PHE A 477 -18.72 -24.12 36.75
N ALA A 478 -18.99 -24.10 38.06
CA ALA A 478 -20.08 -24.86 38.66
C ALA A 478 -21.36 -24.03 38.77
N VAL A 479 -22.51 -24.66 38.58
CA VAL A 479 -23.85 -24.05 38.63
C VAL A 479 -24.79 -24.91 39.48
N SER A 480 -25.67 -24.26 40.26
CA SER A 480 -26.57 -24.91 41.23
C SER A 480 -28.06 -24.75 40.90
N GLU A 481 -28.39 -24.05 39.81
CA GLU A 481 -29.76 -23.81 39.37
C GLU A 481 -29.93 -24.33 37.93
N THR A 482 -31.13 -24.81 37.61
CA THR A 482 -31.47 -25.19 36.25
C THR A 482 -31.59 -23.95 35.37
N GLY A 483 -31.23 -24.07 34.10
CA GLY A 483 -31.21 -22.92 33.20
C GLY A 483 -30.42 -23.16 31.93
N THR A 484 -30.34 -22.13 31.11
CA THR A 484 -29.59 -22.17 29.85
C THR A 484 -28.47 -21.14 29.88
N TYR A 485 -27.26 -21.61 29.64
CA TYR A 485 -26.07 -20.79 29.56
C TYR A 485 -25.62 -20.66 28.10
N SER A 486 -25.41 -19.44 27.65
CA SER A 486 -24.92 -19.13 26.30
C SER A 486 -23.76 -18.14 26.34
N LEU A 487 -22.94 -18.18 25.30
CA LEU A 487 -21.86 -17.20 25.12
C LEU A 487 -22.41 -15.98 24.38
N VAL A 488 -21.98 -14.80 24.81
CA VAL A 488 -22.35 -13.50 24.21
C VAL A 488 -21.25 -13.01 23.27
N ARG A 489 -19.99 -13.08 23.69
CA ARG A 489 -18.82 -12.74 22.86
C ARG A 489 -17.55 -13.42 23.34
N VAL A 490 -16.55 -13.49 22.47
CA VAL A 490 -15.17 -13.86 22.78
C VAL A 490 -14.22 -12.89 22.09
N ASP A 491 -13.18 -12.50 22.80
CA ASP A 491 -12.06 -11.70 22.35
C ASP A 491 -10.77 -12.44 22.75
N ASP A 492 -9.67 -12.22 22.04
CA ASP A 492 -8.34 -12.70 22.41
C ASP A 492 -7.33 -11.54 22.49
N ALA A 493 -6.02 -11.83 22.53
CA ALA A 493 -4.98 -10.81 22.62
C ALA A 493 -5.02 -9.78 21.48
N ASN A 494 -5.61 -10.14 20.35
CA ASN A 494 -5.55 -9.38 19.11
C ASN A 494 -6.94 -9.04 18.57
N CYS A 495 -7.90 -9.97 18.65
CA CYS A 495 -9.13 -9.93 17.84
C CYS A 495 -10.38 -10.33 18.62
N GLY A 496 -11.53 -9.76 18.22
CA GLY A 496 -12.85 -10.31 18.54
C GLY A 496 -13.16 -11.54 17.67
N GLY A 497 -13.96 -12.45 18.19
CA GLY A 497 -14.20 -13.76 17.59
C GLY A 497 -15.63 -14.26 17.68
N GLU A 498 -15.81 -15.52 17.26
CA GLU A 498 -17.13 -16.15 17.16
C GLU A 498 -17.41 -17.05 18.38
N VAL A 499 -18.65 -17.00 18.85
CA VAL A 499 -19.13 -17.87 19.91
C VAL A 499 -20.14 -18.88 19.38
N ASN A 500 -20.13 -20.09 19.90
CA ASN A 500 -21.05 -21.15 19.50
C ASN A 500 -21.39 -22.07 20.69
N GLY A 501 -22.41 -22.92 20.51
CA GLY A 501 -22.87 -23.87 21.52
C GLY A 501 -23.90 -23.29 22.50
N LEU A 502 -24.52 -24.19 23.25
CA LEU A 502 -25.53 -23.91 24.26
C LEU A 502 -25.38 -24.94 25.38
N ALA A 503 -25.32 -24.49 26.63
CA ALA A 503 -25.27 -25.38 27.79
C ALA A 503 -26.61 -25.34 28.51
N VAL A 504 -27.38 -26.43 28.45
CA VAL A 504 -28.67 -26.55 29.14
C VAL A 504 -28.48 -27.40 30.39
N VAL A 505 -28.82 -26.86 31.55
CA VAL A 505 -28.73 -27.54 32.83
C VAL A 505 -30.15 -27.86 33.29
N SER A 506 -30.51 -29.15 33.26
CA SER A 506 -31.83 -29.67 33.63
C SER A 506 -31.80 -30.36 35.00
N ASP A 507 -32.98 -30.53 35.59
CA ASP A 507 -33.20 -31.32 36.81
C ASP A 507 -33.33 -32.80 36.44
N GLY A 508 -32.44 -33.65 36.93
CA GLY A 508 -32.42 -35.08 36.62
C GLY A 508 -33.29 -35.94 37.55
N THR A 509 -34.12 -35.36 38.41
CA THR A 509 -34.95 -36.11 39.37
C THR A 509 -36.29 -36.64 38.82
N GLU A 510 -36.62 -36.37 37.54
CA GLU A 510 -37.83 -36.91 36.90
C GLU A 510 -37.72 -38.41 36.57
N ASP A 511 -38.84 -39.14 36.68
CA ASP A 511 -38.92 -40.58 36.39
C ASP A 511 -38.65 -40.86 34.89
N ILE A 512 -37.68 -41.75 34.59
CA ILE A 512 -37.38 -42.18 33.22
C ILE A 512 -38.57 -43.00 32.65
N ASN A 513 -39.31 -42.46 31.68
CA ASN A 513 -40.47 -43.10 31.05
C ASN A 513 -40.27 -43.36 29.55
N VAL A 514 -39.42 -44.33 29.23
CA VAL A 514 -39.10 -44.75 27.86
C VAL A 514 -39.43 -46.23 27.63
N GLU A 515 -39.62 -46.61 26.36
CA GLU A 515 -39.79 -48.00 25.91
C GLU A 515 -38.91 -48.27 24.67
N ILE A 516 -38.59 -49.53 24.35
CA ILE A 516 -37.82 -49.87 23.13
C ILE A 516 -38.77 -49.99 21.93
N ASP A 517 -38.47 -49.24 20.87
CA ASP A 517 -39.03 -49.39 19.54
C ASP A 517 -38.19 -50.37 18.72
N ALA A 518 -38.81 -51.49 18.37
CA ALA A 518 -38.26 -52.52 17.52
C ALA A 518 -39.43 -53.34 16.94
N PRO A 519 -39.27 -53.92 15.74
CA PRO A 519 -40.31 -54.78 15.14
C PRO A 519 -40.59 -56.00 16.02
N ALA A 520 -41.78 -56.59 15.89
CA ALA A 520 -42.12 -57.81 16.62
C ALA A 520 -41.38 -59.06 16.07
N SER A 521 -41.08 -59.05 14.77
CA SER A 521 -40.32 -60.10 14.06
C SER A 521 -39.52 -59.51 12.90
N THR A 522 -38.49 -60.24 12.44
CA THR A 522 -37.66 -59.89 11.27
C THR A 522 -37.26 -61.14 10.49
N CYS A 523 -36.80 -60.98 9.25
CA CYS A 523 -36.33 -62.08 8.42
C CYS A 523 -34.91 -62.52 8.77
N PHE A 524 -34.58 -63.77 8.44
CA PHE A 524 -33.25 -64.33 8.65
C PHE A 524 -32.17 -63.46 7.99
N GLY A 525 -31.15 -63.07 8.76
CA GLY A 525 -30.02 -62.28 8.28
C GLY A 525 -30.30 -60.78 8.11
N GLU A 526 -31.51 -60.28 8.40
CA GLU A 526 -31.80 -58.85 8.36
C GLU A 526 -31.43 -58.12 9.66
N ASP A 527 -30.87 -56.92 9.54
CA ASP A 527 -30.57 -56.05 10.68
C ASP A 527 -31.86 -55.53 11.34
N ILE A 528 -31.88 -55.52 12.67
CA ILE A 528 -32.99 -54.99 13.49
C ILE A 528 -32.64 -53.57 13.95
N ALA A 529 -33.47 -52.59 13.61
CA ALA A 529 -33.36 -51.25 14.17
C ALA A 529 -33.84 -51.22 15.63
N LEU A 530 -33.08 -50.56 16.51
CA LEU A 530 -33.37 -50.38 17.92
C LEU A 530 -33.40 -48.89 18.25
N ALA A 531 -34.51 -48.41 18.81
CA ALA A 531 -34.63 -47.02 19.26
C ALA A 531 -35.40 -46.94 20.58
N LEU A 532 -35.35 -45.78 21.23
CA LEU A 532 -36.19 -45.48 22.39
C LEU A 532 -37.38 -44.60 21.98
N LEU A 533 -38.57 -44.89 22.52
CA LEU A 533 -39.76 -44.05 22.45
C LEU A 533 -40.00 -43.38 23.80
N GLY A 534 -40.28 -42.08 23.78
CA GLY A 534 -40.54 -41.27 24.98
C GLY A 534 -39.75 -39.96 24.98
N GLU A 535 -39.57 -39.36 26.15
CA GLU A 535 -38.65 -38.24 26.36
C GLU A 535 -37.23 -38.78 26.46
N THR A 536 -36.37 -38.44 25.51
CA THR A 536 -35.02 -38.99 25.40
C THR A 536 -33.92 -37.94 25.56
N ASP A 537 -34.28 -36.67 25.79
CA ASP A 537 -33.31 -35.60 25.91
C ASP A 537 -32.43 -35.78 27.16
N GLY A 538 -31.12 -35.65 27.00
CA GLY A 538 -30.15 -35.83 28.08
C GLY A 538 -29.94 -37.26 28.58
N LEU A 539 -30.54 -38.28 27.96
CA LEU A 539 -30.35 -39.69 28.35
C LEU A 539 -29.09 -40.30 27.72
N ALA A 540 -28.28 -40.98 28.54
CA ALA A 540 -27.31 -41.96 28.08
C ALA A 540 -27.98 -43.34 28.01
N VAL A 541 -27.64 -44.14 27.01
CA VAL A 541 -28.17 -45.50 26.85
C VAL A 541 -27.03 -46.48 26.63
N LYS A 542 -27.21 -47.71 27.13
CA LYS A 542 -26.38 -48.85 26.81
C LYS A 542 -27.26 -50.03 26.42
N TRP A 543 -27.11 -50.45 25.17
CA TRP A 543 -27.84 -51.59 24.61
C TRP A 543 -27.11 -52.90 24.88
N THR A 544 -27.86 -53.91 25.29
CA THR A 544 -27.38 -55.30 25.43
C THR A 544 -28.42 -56.28 24.89
N THR A 545 -28.00 -57.50 24.62
CA THR A 545 -28.86 -58.53 24.01
C THR A 545 -28.52 -59.91 24.56
N GLU A 546 -29.49 -60.81 24.56
CA GLU A 546 -29.31 -62.25 24.77
C GLU A 546 -28.93 -62.99 23.47
N GLY A 547 -28.99 -62.30 22.33
CA GLY A 547 -28.64 -62.83 21.02
C GLY A 547 -27.14 -63.08 20.82
N GLN A 548 -26.80 -63.79 19.75
CA GLN A 548 -25.44 -64.20 19.38
C GLN A 548 -24.75 -63.23 18.41
N GLY A 549 -25.51 -62.30 17.82
CA GLY A 549 -25.05 -61.27 16.90
C GLY A 549 -24.42 -60.06 17.59
N VAL A 550 -24.33 -58.94 16.86
CA VAL A 550 -23.64 -57.73 17.31
C VAL A 550 -24.59 -56.54 17.30
N ILE A 551 -24.60 -55.77 18.40
CA ILE A 551 -25.24 -54.46 18.44
C ILE A 551 -24.25 -53.40 17.93
N ASN A 552 -24.61 -52.74 16.84
CA ASN A 552 -23.91 -51.56 16.33
C ASN A 552 -24.43 -50.31 17.04
N ASN A 553 -23.52 -49.39 17.36
CA ASN A 553 -23.83 -48.14 18.08
C ASN A 553 -24.50 -48.39 19.45
N ALA A 554 -23.99 -49.37 20.21
CA ALA A 554 -24.58 -49.81 21.48
C ALA A 554 -24.68 -48.73 22.56
N ASP A 555 -24.01 -47.59 22.42
CA ASP A 555 -24.06 -46.45 23.36
C ASP A 555 -24.82 -45.23 22.77
N GLN A 556 -25.57 -45.39 21.67
CA GLN A 556 -26.36 -44.34 21.04
C GLN A 556 -27.86 -44.61 21.15
N LEU A 557 -28.69 -43.55 21.19
CA LEU A 557 -30.15 -43.66 21.28
C LEU A 557 -30.78 -44.48 20.14
N ASN A 558 -30.16 -44.42 18.95
CA ASN A 558 -30.52 -45.24 17.81
C ASN A 558 -29.39 -46.23 17.54
N ALA A 559 -29.68 -47.51 17.74
CA ALA A 559 -28.77 -48.62 17.51
C ALA A 559 -29.33 -49.56 16.43
N SER A 560 -28.51 -50.50 15.98
CA SER A 560 -28.99 -51.62 15.18
C SER A 560 -28.37 -52.92 15.67
N TYR A 561 -29.06 -54.02 15.45
CA TYR A 561 -28.58 -55.36 15.76
C TYR A 561 -28.42 -56.15 14.48
N SER A 562 -27.21 -56.66 14.24
CA SER A 562 -26.89 -57.57 13.15
C SER A 562 -26.86 -59.00 13.67
N PRO A 563 -27.84 -59.85 13.33
CA PRO A 563 -27.87 -61.25 13.74
C PRO A 563 -26.64 -62.02 13.26
N ALA A 564 -26.25 -63.07 13.97
CA ALA A 564 -25.20 -63.98 13.49
C ALA A 564 -25.70 -64.84 12.30
N ASP A 565 -24.78 -65.36 11.47
CA ASP A 565 -25.05 -66.11 10.22
C ASP A 565 -26.01 -67.33 10.33
N ASN A 566 -26.42 -67.75 11.53
CA ASN A 566 -27.36 -68.85 11.76
C ASN A 566 -28.33 -68.57 12.92
N GLU A 567 -28.50 -67.32 13.30
CA GLU A 567 -29.36 -66.96 14.43
C GLU A 567 -30.83 -66.92 14.03
N THR A 568 -31.66 -67.69 14.74
CA THR A 568 -33.12 -67.73 14.58
C THR A 568 -33.80 -67.83 15.95
N GLY A 569 -35.10 -67.54 16.00
CA GLY A 569 -35.90 -67.63 17.21
C GLY A 569 -36.01 -66.30 17.97
N GLU A 570 -36.34 -66.38 19.26
CA GLU A 570 -36.60 -65.20 20.08
C GLU A 570 -35.28 -64.58 20.61
N VAL A 571 -35.09 -63.29 20.38
CA VAL A 571 -33.99 -62.48 20.92
C VAL A 571 -34.57 -61.36 21.79
N VAL A 572 -34.00 -61.19 22.99
CA VAL A 572 -34.40 -60.12 23.93
C VAL A 572 -33.32 -59.05 23.96
N PHE A 573 -33.73 -57.82 23.69
CA PHE A 573 -32.91 -56.62 23.81
C PHE A 573 -33.19 -55.90 25.13
N TYR A 574 -32.15 -55.35 25.72
CA TYR A 574 -32.21 -54.52 26.92
C TYR A 574 -31.58 -53.17 26.63
N ALA A 575 -32.22 -52.09 27.07
CA ALA A 575 -31.64 -50.76 27.11
C ALA A 575 -31.51 -50.34 28.58
N GLU A 576 -30.28 -50.19 29.04
CA GLU A 576 -29.97 -49.51 30.31
C GLU A 576 -29.89 -48.02 30.02
N VAL A 577 -30.78 -47.24 30.62
CA VAL A 577 -30.97 -45.82 30.35
C VAL A 577 -30.62 -45.04 31.62
N ASP A 578 -29.72 -44.08 31.50
CA ASP A 578 -29.18 -43.28 32.57
C ASP A 578 -29.41 -41.79 32.26
N ASN A 579 -30.08 -41.09 33.16
CA ASN A 579 -30.28 -39.64 33.05
C ASN A 579 -29.25 -38.83 33.86
N GLY A 580 -28.22 -39.49 34.41
CA GLY A 580 -27.19 -38.92 35.27
C GLY A 580 -27.51 -39.00 36.77
N CYS A 581 -28.77 -39.17 37.15
CA CYS A 581 -29.21 -39.29 38.55
C CYS A 581 -29.81 -40.67 38.89
N ALA A 582 -30.41 -41.34 37.92
CA ALA A 582 -31.06 -42.63 38.05
C ALA A 582 -30.83 -43.50 36.80
N VAL A 583 -30.74 -44.81 37.02
CA VAL A 583 -30.60 -45.81 35.96
C VAL A 583 -31.86 -46.67 35.91
N LYS A 584 -32.43 -46.86 34.73
CA LYS A 584 -33.59 -47.74 34.46
C LYS A 584 -33.30 -48.66 33.30
N THR A 585 -33.67 -49.93 33.44
CA THR A 585 -33.57 -50.91 32.35
C THR A 585 -34.95 -51.22 31.78
N VAL A 586 -35.07 -51.20 30.45
CA VAL A 586 -36.25 -51.63 29.70
C VAL A 586 -35.87 -52.76 28.74
N SER A 587 -36.83 -53.60 28.35
CA SER A 587 -36.57 -54.73 27.46
C SER A 587 -37.64 -54.94 26.40
N LYS A 588 -37.25 -55.53 25.27
CA LYS A 588 -38.12 -55.85 24.13
C LYS A 588 -37.68 -57.15 23.49
N LYS A 589 -38.67 -57.98 23.15
CA LYS A 589 -38.48 -59.25 22.46
C LYS A 589 -38.76 -59.09 20.97
N VAL A 590 -37.90 -59.65 20.13
CA VAL A 590 -38.04 -59.73 18.68
C VAL A 590 -37.82 -61.17 18.22
N VAL A 591 -38.61 -61.66 17.26
CA VAL A 591 -38.46 -63.00 16.69
C VAL A 591 -37.73 -62.94 15.35
N ILE A 592 -36.61 -63.64 15.21
CA ILE A 592 -35.90 -63.82 13.93
C ILE A 592 -36.43 -65.09 13.27
N ASN A 593 -37.07 -64.94 12.12
CA ASN A 593 -37.65 -66.07 11.38
C ASN A 593 -36.56 -67.00 10.82
N GLU A 594 -36.92 -68.27 10.59
CA GLU A 594 -36.01 -69.23 9.96
C GLU A 594 -35.77 -68.87 8.48
N ALA A 595 -34.60 -69.26 7.95
CA ALA A 595 -34.31 -69.13 6.53
C ALA A 595 -35.30 -69.95 5.69
N ILE A 596 -35.79 -69.38 4.59
CA ILE A 596 -36.75 -70.05 3.71
C ILE A 596 -36.01 -70.94 2.70
N ASP A 597 -36.34 -72.24 2.67
CA ASP A 597 -35.78 -73.21 1.73
C ASP A 597 -36.50 -73.16 0.37
N ALA A 598 -35.98 -72.33 -0.53
CA ALA A 598 -36.51 -72.19 -1.89
C ALA A 598 -35.95 -73.23 -2.88
N SER A 599 -35.40 -74.35 -2.42
CA SER A 599 -34.94 -75.42 -3.32
C SER A 599 -36.11 -76.12 -4.02
N PHE A 600 -35.84 -76.71 -5.19
CA PHE A 600 -36.83 -77.42 -5.99
C PHE A 600 -36.19 -78.53 -6.81
N GLU A 601 -37.01 -79.52 -7.19
CA GLU A 601 -36.65 -80.59 -8.11
C GLU A 601 -37.38 -80.41 -9.45
N TYR A 602 -36.81 -80.95 -10.54
CA TYR A 602 -37.46 -80.96 -11.86
C TYR A 602 -37.37 -82.34 -12.54
N SER A 603 -38.30 -82.61 -13.45
CA SER A 603 -38.36 -83.88 -14.20
C SER A 603 -38.84 -83.66 -15.64
N PRO A 604 -38.23 -84.32 -16.65
CA PRO A 604 -37.08 -85.25 -16.56
C PRO A 604 -35.76 -84.54 -16.21
N ALA A 605 -34.83 -85.26 -15.56
CA ALA A 605 -33.55 -84.71 -15.09
C ALA A 605 -32.41 -84.81 -16.13
N ASP A 606 -32.49 -85.78 -17.06
CA ASP A 606 -31.48 -86.08 -18.08
C ASP A 606 -32.10 -86.04 -19.50
N ASP A 607 -31.26 -85.77 -20.50
CA ASP A 607 -31.60 -85.82 -21.93
C ASP A 607 -32.86 -85.02 -22.32
N ILE A 608 -32.99 -83.81 -21.77
CA ILE A 608 -34.12 -82.92 -22.04
C ILE A 608 -34.05 -82.43 -23.49
N LEU A 609 -35.03 -82.83 -24.29
CA LEU A 609 -35.14 -82.42 -25.68
C LEU A 609 -36.01 -81.18 -25.82
N THR A 610 -35.75 -80.39 -26.85
CA THR A 610 -36.68 -79.32 -27.26
C THR A 610 -38.12 -79.82 -27.41
N ASN A 611 -39.09 -79.02 -26.94
CA ASN A 611 -40.54 -79.29 -26.91
C ASN A 611 -40.96 -80.48 -26.02
N SER A 612 -40.17 -80.81 -24.99
CA SER A 612 -40.59 -81.72 -23.91
C SER A 612 -41.12 -80.92 -22.71
N THR A 613 -42.23 -81.38 -22.11
CA THR A 613 -42.80 -80.77 -20.89
C THR A 613 -41.95 -81.13 -19.68
N ILE A 614 -41.54 -80.13 -18.92
CA ILE A 614 -40.74 -80.26 -17.71
C ILE A 614 -41.56 -79.76 -16.53
N THR A 615 -41.63 -80.53 -15.46
CA THR A 615 -42.38 -80.18 -14.24
C THR A 615 -41.42 -79.82 -13.11
N PHE A 616 -41.72 -78.76 -12.37
CA PHE A 616 -40.95 -78.23 -11.25
C PHE A 616 -41.74 -78.37 -9.94
N VAL A 617 -41.09 -78.92 -8.92
CA VAL A 617 -41.68 -79.20 -7.60
C VAL A 617 -40.84 -78.53 -6.52
N PRO A 618 -41.37 -77.55 -5.77
CA PRO A 618 -40.66 -76.91 -4.68
C PRO A 618 -40.46 -77.90 -3.52
N ALA A 619 -39.40 -77.72 -2.73
CA ALA A 619 -39.09 -78.57 -1.57
C ALA A 619 -40.25 -78.58 -0.54
N MET A 620 -40.95 -77.46 -0.41
CA MET A 620 -42.17 -77.34 0.40
C MET A 620 -43.31 -76.70 -0.41
N ASN A 621 -44.53 -77.19 -0.16
CA ASN A 621 -45.76 -76.76 -0.85
C ASN A 621 -46.69 -75.92 0.04
N SER A 622 -46.16 -75.37 1.14
CA SER A 622 -46.90 -74.65 2.17
C SER A 622 -46.51 -73.18 2.31
N TYR A 623 -45.78 -72.61 1.35
CA TYR A 623 -45.45 -71.19 1.35
C TYR A 623 -46.67 -70.32 1.02
N ASP A 624 -46.67 -69.08 1.51
CA ASP A 624 -47.75 -68.13 1.25
C ASP A 624 -47.81 -67.76 -0.24
N GLU A 625 -46.65 -67.57 -0.89
CA GLU A 625 -46.54 -67.20 -2.31
C GLU A 625 -45.38 -67.92 -3.04
N TYR A 626 -45.56 -68.10 -4.35
CA TYR A 626 -44.60 -68.74 -5.28
C TYR A 626 -44.41 -67.88 -6.53
N ALA A 627 -43.16 -67.69 -6.96
CA ALA A 627 -42.81 -67.05 -8.20
C ALA A 627 -41.69 -67.82 -8.91
N TRP A 628 -42.00 -68.35 -10.08
CA TRP A 628 -41.09 -69.08 -10.96
C TRP A 628 -40.68 -68.22 -12.14
N ASP A 629 -39.39 -68.22 -12.46
CA ASP A 629 -38.82 -67.79 -13.74
C ASP A 629 -38.08 -68.97 -14.36
N PHE A 630 -38.44 -69.35 -15.58
CA PHE A 630 -37.84 -70.52 -16.26
C PHE A 630 -36.62 -70.18 -17.12
N GLY A 631 -36.18 -68.91 -17.15
CA GLY A 631 -35.01 -68.46 -17.90
C GLY A 631 -35.24 -68.31 -19.41
N ASP A 632 -36.47 -68.48 -19.89
CA ASP A 632 -36.89 -68.36 -21.29
C ASP A 632 -37.99 -67.32 -21.51
N GLU A 633 -38.09 -66.34 -20.60
CA GLU A 633 -39.14 -65.31 -20.52
C GLU A 633 -40.52 -65.82 -20.04
N ASN A 634 -40.69 -67.13 -19.81
CA ASN A 634 -41.90 -67.67 -19.19
C ASN A 634 -41.79 -67.68 -17.66
N THR A 635 -42.92 -67.41 -17.00
CA THR A 635 -43.03 -67.36 -15.54
C THR A 635 -44.26 -68.12 -15.05
N SER A 636 -44.29 -68.49 -13.77
CA SER A 636 -45.46 -69.11 -13.13
C SER A 636 -45.59 -68.71 -11.66
N SER A 637 -46.80 -68.75 -11.12
CA SER A 637 -47.07 -68.59 -9.67
C SER A 637 -47.73 -69.83 -9.07
N ALA A 638 -47.68 -70.96 -9.77
CA ALA A 638 -48.26 -72.21 -9.31
C ALA A 638 -47.35 -72.91 -8.29
N THR A 639 -47.95 -73.59 -7.32
CA THR A 639 -47.23 -74.44 -6.36
C THR A 639 -46.57 -75.66 -7.01
N LEU A 640 -47.10 -76.11 -8.15
CA LEU A 640 -46.52 -77.10 -9.05
C LEU A 640 -46.49 -76.49 -10.45
N ALA A 641 -45.30 -76.22 -10.96
CA ALA A 641 -45.13 -75.46 -12.21
C ALA A 641 -44.61 -76.35 -13.34
N SER A 642 -44.81 -75.94 -14.60
CA SER A 642 -44.30 -76.67 -15.76
C SER A 642 -44.05 -75.74 -16.95
N THR A 643 -43.03 -76.04 -17.76
CA THR A 643 -42.73 -75.31 -19.01
C THR A 643 -42.21 -76.24 -20.14
N GLU A 644 -42.10 -75.72 -21.36
CA GLU A 644 -41.52 -76.37 -22.55
C GLU A 644 -40.55 -75.43 -23.28
N TYR A 645 -39.34 -75.89 -23.56
CA TYR A 645 -38.32 -75.10 -24.26
C TYR A 645 -38.31 -75.39 -25.76
N THR A 646 -38.48 -74.36 -26.60
CA THR A 646 -38.52 -74.49 -28.07
C THR A 646 -37.14 -74.50 -28.73
N GLN A 647 -36.10 -74.10 -28.01
CA GLN A 647 -34.71 -74.04 -28.48
C GLN A 647 -33.78 -74.80 -27.53
N GLY A 648 -32.70 -75.37 -28.09
CA GLY A 648 -31.67 -75.99 -27.27
C GLY A 648 -30.76 -74.93 -26.65
N GLY A 649 -30.31 -75.15 -25.41
CA GLY A 649 -29.54 -74.19 -24.64
C GLY A 649 -29.43 -74.56 -23.16
N VAL A 650 -28.78 -73.71 -22.37
CA VAL A 650 -28.75 -73.82 -20.91
C VAL A 650 -29.59 -72.69 -20.32
N TYR A 651 -30.57 -73.04 -19.49
CA TYR A 651 -31.51 -72.12 -18.86
C TYR A 651 -31.31 -72.10 -17.35
N THR A 652 -31.34 -70.92 -16.73
CA THR A 652 -31.36 -70.78 -15.27
C THR A 652 -32.80 -70.64 -14.81
N VAL A 653 -33.28 -71.62 -14.06
CA VAL A 653 -34.61 -71.62 -13.45
C VAL A 653 -34.50 -71.07 -12.04
N THR A 654 -35.33 -70.10 -11.70
CA THR A 654 -35.37 -69.43 -10.40
C THR A 654 -36.73 -69.64 -9.73
N LEU A 655 -36.71 -70.00 -8.45
CA LEU A 655 -37.88 -70.01 -7.59
C LEU A 655 -37.69 -68.99 -6.46
N VAL A 656 -38.63 -68.06 -6.33
CA VAL A 656 -38.79 -67.22 -5.15
C VAL A 656 -40.05 -67.64 -4.41
N VAL A 657 -39.93 -67.87 -3.11
CA VAL A 657 -41.05 -68.22 -2.22
C VAL A 657 -41.12 -67.26 -1.06
N THR A 658 -42.33 -66.92 -0.62
CA THR A 658 -42.56 -66.00 0.51
C THR A 658 -43.31 -66.71 1.63
N GLN A 659 -42.87 -66.50 2.87
CA GLN A 659 -43.51 -67.00 4.09
C GLN A 659 -43.39 -65.96 5.20
N ASP A 660 -44.50 -65.60 5.84
CA ASP A 660 -44.54 -64.64 6.96
C ASP A 660 -43.85 -63.30 6.65
N GLY A 661 -43.95 -62.86 5.38
CA GLY A 661 -43.35 -61.62 4.88
C GLY A 661 -41.86 -61.72 4.52
N CYS A 662 -41.22 -62.86 4.75
CA CYS A 662 -39.83 -63.14 4.35
C CYS A 662 -39.79 -63.88 3.02
N SER A 663 -38.74 -63.67 2.23
CA SER A 663 -38.56 -64.36 0.94
C SER A 663 -37.29 -65.20 0.90
N GLY A 664 -37.36 -66.39 0.28
CA GLY A 664 -36.20 -67.22 -0.08
C GLY A 664 -36.10 -67.39 -1.59
N GLU A 665 -34.88 -67.55 -2.11
CA GLU A 665 -34.59 -67.76 -3.53
C GLU A 665 -33.73 -69.02 -3.76
N GLY A 666 -34.12 -69.83 -4.75
CA GLY A 666 -33.38 -71.01 -5.19
C GLY A 666 -33.23 -71.02 -6.71
N ASN A 667 -32.11 -71.56 -7.20
CA ASN A 667 -31.76 -71.57 -8.63
C ASN A 667 -31.26 -72.95 -9.09
N ALA A 668 -31.54 -73.33 -10.34
CA ALA A 668 -30.99 -74.52 -11.00
C ALA A 668 -30.68 -74.27 -12.48
N GLU A 669 -29.58 -74.83 -13.00
CA GLU A 669 -29.24 -74.79 -14.44
C GLU A 669 -29.77 -76.03 -15.17
N LEU A 670 -30.37 -75.81 -16.34
CA LEU A 670 -31.09 -76.81 -17.13
C LEU A 670 -30.59 -76.85 -18.58
N ALA A 671 -30.01 -77.97 -19.02
CA ALA A 671 -29.52 -78.13 -20.40
C ALA A 671 -30.54 -78.84 -21.32
N VAL A 672 -30.85 -78.22 -22.47
CA VAL A 672 -31.85 -78.67 -23.46
C VAL A 672 -31.18 -78.94 -24.82
N LEU A 673 -31.38 -80.11 -25.43
CA LEU A 673 -30.71 -80.57 -26.67
C LEU A 673 -31.55 -80.41 -27.96
N SER A 674 -30.87 -80.19 -29.10
CA SER A 674 -31.45 -80.05 -30.47
C SER A 674 -31.44 -81.36 -31.27
N LYS A 675 -32.28 -81.48 -32.31
CA LYS A 675 -32.73 -82.78 -32.89
C LYS A 675 -31.93 -83.36 -34.10
N ASP A 676 -31.10 -82.61 -34.86
CA ASP A 676 -30.52 -83.07 -36.16
C ASP A 676 -29.00 -82.77 -36.42
N GLU A 677 -28.04 -83.70 -36.18
CA GLU A 677 -26.57 -83.53 -36.48
C GLU A 677 -25.84 -84.79 -37.06
N LEU A 678 -24.81 -84.58 -37.94
CA LEU A 678 -23.93 -85.60 -38.59
C LEU A 678 -22.43 -85.20 -38.49
N TYR A 679 -21.54 -86.15 -38.16
CA TYR A 679 -20.11 -85.91 -37.91
C TYR A 679 -19.19 -87.05 -38.41
N VAL A 680 -18.04 -86.70 -39.03
CA VAL A 680 -16.97 -87.65 -39.43
C VAL A 680 -15.62 -87.12 -38.90
N PRO A 681 -14.91 -87.85 -38.03
CA PRO A 681 -13.58 -87.46 -37.57
C PRO A 681 -12.58 -87.30 -38.71
N ASN A 682 -11.68 -86.33 -38.59
CA ASN A 682 -10.70 -85.97 -39.63
C ASN A 682 -9.31 -86.58 -39.43
N ALA A 683 -9.11 -87.40 -38.39
CA ALA A 683 -7.86 -88.11 -38.14
C ALA A 683 -8.10 -89.38 -37.32
N PHE A 684 -7.21 -90.36 -37.48
CA PHE A 684 -7.21 -91.58 -36.67
C PHE A 684 -5.82 -92.21 -36.64
N ASN A 685 -5.58 -93.07 -35.66
CA ASN A 685 -4.33 -93.78 -35.47
C ASN A 685 -4.60 -95.28 -35.37
N PRO A 686 -4.29 -96.09 -36.40
CA PRO A 686 -4.55 -97.53 -36.42
C PRO A 686 -3.92 -98.32 -35.25
N THR A 687 -2.98 -97.72 -34.52
CA THR A 687 -2.28 -98.32 -33.39
C THR A 687 -2.62 -97.68 -32.04
N ALA A 688 -3.61 -96.78 -31.97
CA ALA A 688 -4.02 -96.13 -30.72
C ALA A 688 -4.43 -97.15 -29.66
N GLN A 689 -4.14 -96.87 -28.39
CA GLN A 689 -4.58 -97.76 -27.29
C GLN A 689 -6.11 -97.84 -27.18
N ASN A 690 -6.82 -96.74 -27.49
CA ASN A 690 -8.28 -96.73 -27.53
C ASN A 690 -8.76 -97.24 -28.90
N PRO A 691 -9.54 -98.34 -28.97
CA PRO A 691 -10.08 -98.87 -30.23
C PRO A 691 -10.91 -97.87 -31.03
N GLU A 692 -11.59 -96.93 -30.38
CA GLU A 692 -12.39 -95.91 -31.09
C GLU A 692 -11.53 -94.95 -31.92
N ASN A 693 -10.27 -94.74 -31.53
CA ASN A 693 -9.32 -93.91 -32.26
C ASN A 693 -8.53 -94.71 -33.34
N GLN A 694 -8.73 -96.02 -33.41
CA GLN A 694 -8.12 -96.89 -34.43
C GLN A 694 -8.88 -96.89 -35.76
N VAL A 695 -10.07 -96.31 -35.79
CA VAL A 695 -10.95 -96.31 -36.95
C VAL A 695 -11.58 -94.94 -37.18
N VAL A 696 -11.93 -94.62 -38.41
CA VAL A 696 -12.82 -93.50 -38.73
C VAL A 696 -14.22 -94.02 -38.99
N LYS A 697 -15.17 -93.57 -38.17
CA LYS A 697 -16.60 -93.87 -38.25
C LYS A 697 -17.40 -92.65 -38.70
N VAL A 698 -18.62 -92.87 -39.16
CA VAL A 698 -19.61 -91.80 -39.41
C VAL A 698 -20.59 -91.77 -38.25
N TYR A 699 -20.68 -90.65 -37.53
CA TYR A 699 -21.63 -90.42 -36.43
C TYR A 699 -22.82 -89.61 -36.91
N GLY A 700 -24.02 -89.98 -36.51
CA GLY A 700 -25.25 -89.23 -36.81
C GLY A 700 -26.49 -89.97 -36.32
N ASN A 701 -27.59 -89.24 -36.17
CA ASN A 701 -28.89 -89.79 -35.81
C ASN A 701 -29.85 -89.73 -37.01
N ASN A 702 -30.79 -90.67 -37.08
CA ASN A 702 -31.84 -90.74 -38.11
C ASN A 702 -31.35 -90.75 -39.58
N VAL A 703 -30.20 -91.37 -39.87
CA VAL A 703 -29.71 -91.57 -41.25
C VAL A 703 -30.42 -92.76 -41.90
N ASP A 704 -30.97 -92.58 -43.11
CA ASP A 704 -31.55 -93.66 -43.91
C ASP A 704 -30.45 -94.47 -44.61
N GLU A 705 -30.57 -95.80 -44.58
CA GLU A 705 -29.66 -96.74 -45.26
C GLU A 705 -29.80 -96.66 -46.79
N ASP A 706 -30.98 -96.30 -47.31
CA ASP A 706 -31.22 -96.20 -48.74
C ASP A 706 -30.47 -95.01 -49.37
N GLY A 707 -29.47 -95.33 -50.21
CA GLY A 707 -28.66 -94.35 -50.92
C GLY A 707 -27.43 -93.86 -50.15
N PHE A 708 -27.13 -94.44 -48.98
CA PHE A 708 -25.91 -94.16 -48.23
C PHE A 708 -24.66 -94.67 -48.99
N ASP A 709 -23.63 -93.84 -49.09
CA ASP A 709 -22.35 -94.19 -49.72
C ASP A 709 -21.24 -93.39 -49.04
N PHE A 710 -20.38 -94.09 -48.30
CA PHE A 710 -19.18 -93.56 -47.65
C PHE A 710 -17.93 -94.15 -48.29
N LYS A 711 -17.13 -93.31 -48.93
CA LYS A 711 -15.90 -93.68 -49.64
C LYS A 711 -14.71 -92.96 -49.07
N ILE A 712 -13.56 -93.64 -49.05
CA ILE A 712 -12.27 -93.05 -48.74
C ILE A 712 -11.30 -93.37 -49.87
N VAL A 713 -10.68 -92.33 -50.44
CA VAL A 713 -9.76 -92.42 -51.59
C VAL A 713 -8.37 -91.89 -51.23
N ASN A 714 -7.35 -92.46 -51.86
CA ASN A 714 -5.98 -91.93 -51.77
C ASN A 714 -5.77 -90.74 -52.73
N ARG A 715 -4.60 -90.08 -52.64
CA ARG A 715 -4.26 -88.90 -53.47
C ARG A 715 -4.30 -89.11 -54.99
N TRP A 716 -4.34 -90.34 -55.47
CA TRP A 716 -4.46 -90.66 -56.90
C TRP A 716 -5.91 -91.01 -57.31
N GLY A 717 -6.88 -90.82 -56.40
CA GLY A 717 -8.30 -91.09 -56.63
C GLY A 717 -8.67 -92.57 -56.54
N LYS A 718 -7.76 -93.44 -56.09
CA LYS A 718 -8.06 -94.87 -55.92
C LYS A 718 -8.81 -95.10 -54.61
N VAL A 719 -9.90 -95.87 -54.64
CA VAL A 719 -10.71 -96.22 -53.46
C VAL A 719 -9.94 -97.18 -52.55
N MET A 720 -9.76 -96.75 -51.30
CA MET A 720 -9.15 -97.54 -50.22
C MET A 720 -10.21 -98.25 -49.39
N TYR A 721 -11.31 -97.56 -49.09
CA TYR A 721 -12.46 -98.09 -48.35
C TYR A 721 -13.76 -97.56 -48.95
N GLN A 722 -14.79 -98.40 -48.94
CA GLN A 722 -16.15 -98.00 -49.26
C GLN A 722 -17.13 -98.84 -48.44
N SER A 723 -18.14 -98.18 -47.87
CA SER A 723 -19.33 -98.82 -47.32
C SER A 723 -20.59 -98.12 -47.86
N ASN A 724 -21.60 -98.92 -48.21
CA ASN A 724 -22.93 -98.42 -48.58
C ASN A 724 -23.96 -98.63 -47.45
N SER A 725 -23.50 -98.86 -46.22
CA SER A 725 -24.37 -98.98 -45.04
C SER A 725 -23.95 -98.01 -43.95
N PHE A 726 -24.91 -97.22 -43.45
CA PHE A 726 -24.66 -96.30 -42.35
C PHE A 726 -24.31 -97.06 -41.08
N ALA A 727 -25.05 -98.13 -40.75
CA ALA A 727 -24.77 -98.97 -39.59
C ALA A 727 -23.32 -99.49 -39.60
N GLU A 728 -22.83 -99.98 -40.74
CA GLU A 728 -21.43 -100.44 -40.86
C GLU A 728 -20.42 -99.28 -40.71
N ALA A 729 -20.68 -98.15 -41.37
CA ALA A 729 -19.82 -96.98 -41.29
C ALA A 729 -19.80 -96.36 -39.87
N ASN A 730 -20.88 -96.51 -39.10
CA ASN A 730 -21.00 -96.03 -37.73
C ASN A 730 -20.38 -97.01 -36.72
N SER A 731 -20.56 -98.32 -36.88
CA SER A 731 -20.11 -99.30 -35.89
C SER A 731 -18.72 -99.87 -36.15
N VAL A 732 -18.30 -100.01 -37.42
CA VAL A 732 -17.02 -100.63 -37.82
C VAL A 732 -16.02 -99.56 -38.29
N GLY A 733 -16.42 -98.75 -39.26
CA GLY A 733 -15.58 -97.69 -39.83
C GLY A 733 -14.35 -98.19 -40.60
N TRP A 734 -13.43 -97.28 -40.94
CA TRP A 734 -12.20 -97.57 -41.67
C TRP A 734 -10.96 -97.53 -40.78
N ASN A 735 -10.18 -98.62 -40.76
CA ASN A 735 -8.97 -98.78 -39.93
C ASN A 735 -7.64 -98.53 -40.68
N GLY A 736 -7.68 -98.00 -41.91
CA GLY A 736 -6.48 -97.76 -42.71
C GLY A 736 -6.05 -98.92 -43.61
N VAL A 737 -6.78 -100.04 -43.65
CA VAL A 737 -6.53 -101.15 -44.59
C VAL A 737 -7.29 -100.93 -45.90
N ASN A 738 -6.69 -101.30 -47.04
CA ASN A 738 -7.40 -101.29 -48.33
C ASN A 738 -8.28 -102.53 -48.47
N ASN A 739 -9.60 -102.32 -48.60
CA ASN A 739 -10.59 -103.39 -48.65
C ASN A 739 -10.39 -104.38 -49.83
N ASN A 740 -9.68 -104.00 -50.90
CA ASN A 740 -9.55 -104.83 -52.11
C ASN A 740 -8.36 -105.81 -52.07
N ASN A 741 -7.27 -105.47 -51.38
CA ASN A 741 -6.06 -106.30 -51.35
C ASN A 741 -5.54 -106.57 -49.93
N ASN A 742 -6.26 -106.09 -48.91
CA ASN A 742 -5.97 -106.27 -47.50
C ASN A 742 -4.57 -105.75 -47.07
N VAL A 743 -4.07 -104.73 -47.76
CA VAL A 743 -2.78 -104.09 -47.46
C VAL A 743 -3.00 -102.86 -46.60
N GLN A 744 -2.24 -102.73 -45.50
CA GLN A 744 -2.22 -101.51 -44.66
C GLN A 744 -1.74 -100.32 -45.49
N GLN A 745 -2.47 -99.21 -45.43
CA GLN A 745 -2.11 -98.00 -46.13
C GLN A 745 -1.08 -97.16 -45.37
N GLU A 746 -0.22 -96.47 -46.11
CA GLU A 746 0.84 -95.61 -45.57
C GLU A 746 0.26 -94.41 -44.79
N LEU A 747 1.04 -93.83 -43.88
CA LEU A 747 0.65 -92.58 -43.21
C LEU A 747 0.50 -91.47 -44.25
N ASN A 748 -0.73 -91.02 -44.48
CA ASN A 748 -1.06 -90.02 -45.49
C ASN A 748 -2.40 -89.34 -45.16
N VAL A 749 -2.73 -88.33 -45.96
CA VAL A 749 -4.06 -87.72 -45.97
C VAL A 749 -4.89 -88.38 -47.07
N TYR A 750 -6.06 -88.87 -46.68
CA TYR A 750 -7.07 -89.46 -47.53
C TYR A 750 -8.25 -88.51 -47.64
N THR A 751 -9.01 -88.60 -48.72
CA THR A 751 -10.26 -87.82 -48.87
C THR A 751 -11.44 -88.75 -48.69
N TYR A 752 -12.40 -88.36 -47.87
CA TYR A 752 -13.68 -89.04 -47.79
C TYR A 752 -14.76 -88.33 -48.62
N LEU A 753 -15.67 -89.11 -49.16
CA LEU A 753 -16.91 -88.67 -49.78
C LEU A 753 -18.05 -89.42 -49.10
N LEU A 754 -18.99 -88.68 -48.53
CA LEU A 754 -20.14 -89.19 -47.81
C LEU A 754 -21.39 -88.60 -48.44
N LYS A 755 -22.34 -89.46 -48.81
CA LYS A 755 -23.67 -89.03 -49.26
C LYS A 755 -24.75 -89.95 -48.71
N GLY A 756 -25.94 -89.41 -48.54
CA GLY A 756 -27.10 -90.14 -48.03
C GLY A 756 -28.30 -89.20 -47.84
N LYS A 757 -29.25 -89.63 -47.02
CA LYS A 757 -30.40 -88.83 -46.60
C LYS A 757 -30.78 -89.19 -45.17
N PHE A 758 -31.41 -88.28 -44.45
CA PHE A 758 -32.07 -88.61 -43.18
C PHE A 758 -33.40 -89.32 -43.45
N ILE A 759 -33.95 -90.01 -42.45
CA ILE A 759 -35.23 -90.76 -42.52
C ILE A 759 -36.38 -89.84 -42.98
N GLU A 760 -36.34 -88.55 -42.63
CA GLU A 760 -37.33 -87.55 -43.05
C GLU A 760 -37.14 -87.06 -44.50
N GLY A 761 -36.16 -87.60 -45.22
CA GLY A 761 -35.96 -87.43 -46.66
C GLY A 761 -34.97 -86.35 -47.08
N GLU A 762 -34.49 -85.53 -46.14
CA GLU A 762 -33.46 -84.51 -46.41
C GLU A 762 -32.14 -85.18 -46.82
N LYS A 763 -31.61 -84.81 -48.00
CA LYS A 763 -30.38 -85.39 -48.55
C LYS A 763 -29.16 -84.63 -48.05
N PHE A 764 -28.08 -85.35 -47.75
CA PHE A 764 -26.78 -84.76 -47.43
C PHE A 764 -25.68 -85.29 -48.35
N GLU A 765 -24.74 -84.41 -48.68
CA GLU A 765 -23.43 -84.75 -49.25
C GLU A 765 -22.35 -84.01 -48.46
N ARG A 766 -21.27 -84.70 -48.09
CA ARG A 766 -20.13 -84.19 -47.32
C ARG A 766 -18.84 -84.74 -47.90
N THR A 767 -17.82 -83.91 -47.96
CA THR A 767 -16.47 -84.31 -48.33
C THR A 767 -15.49 -83.70 -47.35
N GLY A 768 -14.47 -84.45 -46.96
CA GLY A 768 -13.44 -83.95 -46.07
C GLY A 768 -12.18 -84.80 -46.14
N THR A 769 -11.19 -84.43 -45.33
CA THR A 769 -9.91 -85.15 -45.28
C THR A 769 -9.80 -85.97 -44.01
N ILE A 770 -9.22 -87.16 -44.13
CA ILE A 770 -8.85 -88.04 -43.03
C ILE A 770 -7.33 -88.18 -43.01
N THR A 771 -6.71 -87.78 -41.92
CA THR A 771 -5.27 -87.94 -41.72
C THR A 771 -4.99 -89.22 -40.93
N GLN A 772 -4.32 -90.19 -41.56
CA GLN A 772 -3.82 -91.35 -40.83
C GLN A 772 -2.51 -90.95 -40.13
N VAL A 773 -2.54 -90.93 -38.80
CA VAL A 773 -1.39 -90.57 -37.95
C VAL A 773 -0.87 -91.79 -37.19
N LYS A 774 0.32 -91.68 -36.60
CA LYS A 774 0.97 -92.73 -35.80
C LYS A 774 1.08 -92.33 -34.35
#